data_AF-A0A8C1GFX1-F1
#
_entry.id   AF-A0A8C1GFX1-F1
#
_cell.length_a   1.000
_cell.length_b   1.000
_cell.length_c   1.000
_cell.angle_alpha   90.00
_cell.angle_beta   90.00
_cell.angle_gamma   90.00
#
_symmetry.space_group_name_H-M   'P 1'
#
loop_
_entity.id
_entity.type
_entity.pdbx_description
1 polymer ?
#
loop_
_entity_poly.entity_id
_entity_poly.type
_entity_poly.pdbx_seq_one_letter_code
_entity_poly.pdbx_strand_id
1 'polypeptide(L)'
;MRMVVVLLSVMMVCVLLMDAMVESAAEFDPYKVLGVTRSASQSEIKKVYKRLAKEWHPDKNKNPEAEDMFIKITKSYEILTNEEKKASYDRYGQTDNTHPYGRGHHGFRHNFYFDESFFHFPFNNKGGQDFANSKYTLHFSQYVNEVVPDSFKRPYLIKITSDWCFSCIHIEPVWKETVQELETLGIGIGVVDVGYERRLANHLGAHQTPSILGVVNGKVSFFHYAVVKGHLMQFIEDLLPQRLVEKVTDKNNQEFLKSWHKLNKPHVLLFDQVPSVPLLYKLTAFAYKDYVQFGYVDQGLSETADLLRKFNLNTYAPTMLVFKEDVEKPADIIQAKGMKKHIIDEFISNNKFLLAPRLVNQKLFDELCPVKQFHRRRKYCVLLITGEEESFATGNEAFLSLASDNTNDVLRFAYVYQRRQQPLCDVLLKNKDSTLPQVDQVVILERRNGAGKILYKPVLGGWNGSKEDKHKLLEELERLEKDPSILNCDAVLPELNNELTSMFLTRWIYTAYDYLSEIIADLLHNNWREMMPLLSLIFSALFILFGTVVIQAFSDSSEEKQPKTKAKEASNAENGSPHTSSTSSIRPPKKNFVEVTELTDITYTSNLVKLRPGHINVVLVLTDSTKNILLSKFAKEVYSFTGSLTLHFSFLNVDKHSEWMAAVLEYAQDAVQIDTDEEEVYSCKVDYTGYVLALNGHKKYLCLFKPVYTGEDLDSKPEEEGGGSRLQIHHKLDRLGLWVERLMEGTLPRYYVPAWPGLDKITVNK
;
A
#
# COMPACT_ATOMS: atom_id res chain seq x y z
N MET A 1 -23.34 6.18 49.60
CA MET A 1 -22.72 7.51 49.91
C MET A 1 -21.26 7.60 49.48
N ARG A 2 -20.37 6.67 49.87
CA ARG A 2 -18.94 6.68 49.48
C ARG A 2 -18.68 6.62 47.96
N MET A 3 -19.47 5.86 47.20
CA MET A 3 -19.33 5.73 45.74
C MET A 3 -19.74 6.99 44.98
N VAL A 4 -20.68 7.77 45.53
CA VAL A 4 -21.16 9.03 44.92
C VAL A 4 -20.15 10.16 45.14
N VAL A 5 -19.49 10.19 46.30
CA VAL A 5 -18.43 11.17 46.60
C VAL A 5 -17.20 10.92 45.72
N VAL A 6 -16.84 9.66 45.47
CA VAL A 6 -15.74 9.31 44.56
C VAL A 6 -16.07 9.63 43.10
N LEU A 7 -17.32 9.39 42.66
CA LEU A 7 -17.74 9.77 41.31
C LEU A 7 -17.73 11.29 41.11
N LEU A 8 -18.14 12.05 42.11
CA LEU A 8 -18.14 13.51 42.07
C LEU A 8 -16.72 14.08 42.13
N SER A 9 -15.82 13.50 42.93
CA SER A 9 -14.42 13.95 42.96
C SER A 9 -13.68 13.61 41.66
N VAL A 10 -13.96 12.45 41.05
CA VAL A 10 -13.42 12.07 39.74
C VAL A 10 -14.00 12.96 38.63
N MET A 11 -15.30 13.26 38.65
CA MET A 11 -15.89 14.22 37.71
C MET A 11 -15.29 15.62 37.87
N MET A 12 -15.07 16.10 39.10
CA MET A 12 -14.52 17.43 39.34
C MET A 12 -13.05 17.54 38.89
N VAL A 13 -12.26 16.47 39.09
CA VAL A 13 -10.89 16.39 38.56
C VAL A 13 -10.90 16.27 37.03
N CYS A 14 -11.83 15.50 36.44
CA CYS A 14 -11.97 15.42 34.99
C CYS A 14 -12.42 16.74 34.36
N VAL A 15 -13.28 17.53 35.03
CA VAL A 15 -13.69 18.87 34.55
C VAL A 15 -12.53 19.87 34.66
N LEU A 16 -11.76 19.84 35.76
CA LEU A 16 -10.56 20.67 35.92
C LEU A 16 -9.43 20.30 34.94
N LEU A 17 -9.33 19.02 34.53
CA LEU A 17 -8.40 18.56 33.50
C LEU A 17 -8.88 18.85 32.07
N MET A 18 -10.19 18.95 31.85
CA MET A 18 -10.77 19.33 30.55
C MET A 18 -10.62 20.82 30.24
N ASP A 19 -10.67 21.69 31.26
CA ASP A 19 -10.38 23.12 31.09
C ASP A 19 -8.89 23.40 30.81
N ALA A 20 -8.00 22.44 31.08
CA ALA A 20 -6.56 22.54 30.80
C ALA A 20 -6.17 22.04 29.39
N MET A 21 -7.10 21.49 28.60
CA MET A 21 -6.82 20.99 27.24
C MET A 21 -7.72 21.64 26.18
N VAL A 22 -7.86 22.96 26.24
CA VAL A 22 -8.28 23.77 25.09
C VAL A 22 -7.36 24.98 25.01
N GLU A 23 -6.09 24.74 24.67
CA GLU A 23 -5.29 25.80 24.07
C GLU A 23 -5.53 25.71 22.57
N SER A 24 -6.38 26.63 22.10
CA SER A 24 -6.79 26.72 20.71
C SER A 24 -5.58 26.73 19.78
N ALA A 25 -5.61 25.94 18.70
CA ALA A 25 -4.81 26.21 17.52
C ALA A 25 -5.21 27.61 17.00
N ALA A 26 -4.48 28.62 17.47
CA ALA A 26 -4.71 30.00 17.09
C ALA A 26 -4.50 30.11 15.57
N GLU A 27 -5.51 30.65 14.90
CA GLU A 27 -5.42 31.19 13.55
C GLU A 27 -4.11 31.98 13.42
N PHE A 28 -3.20 31.54 12.53
CA PHE A 28 -1.88 32.14 12.35
C PHE A 28 -2.04 33.55 11.77
N ASP A 29 -1.96 34.56 12.64
CA ASP A 29 -2.05 35.97 12.30
C ASP A 29 -0.65 36.62 12.40
N PRO A 30 -0.01 36.97 11.27
CA PRO A 30 1.34 37.51 11.23
C PRO A 30 1.44 38.87 11.93
N TYR A 31 0.35 39.64 12.01
CA TYR A 31 0.30 40.89 12.76
C TYR A 31 0.32 40.64 14.26
N LYS A 32 -0.41 39.62 14.74
CA LYS A 32 -0.38 39.21 16.16
C LYS A 32 0.96 38.59 16.54
N VAL A 33 1.54 37.77 15.67
CA VAL A 33 2.84 37.12 15.92
C VAL A 33 3.97 38.14 16.04
N LEU A 34 3.99 39.18 15.19
CA LEU A 34 4.94 40.29 15.34
C LEU A 34 4.50 41.33 16.38
N GLY A 35 3.26 41.29 16.86
CA GLY A 35 2.72 42.29 17.78
C GLY A 35 2.62 43.69 17.17
N VAL A 36 2.32 43.78 15.87
CA VAL A 36 2.20 45.02 15.10
C VAL A 36 0.77 45.22 14.57
N THR A 37 0.36 46.46 14.35
CA THR A 37 -0.96 46.76 13.78
C THR A 37 -0.97 46.54 12.26
N ARG A 38 -2.15 46.36 11.65
CA ARG A 38 -2.27 46.24 10.18
C ARG A 38 -1.75 47.47 9.42
N SER A 39 -1.85 48.63 10.06
CA SER A 39 -1.32 49.92 9.61
C SER A 39 0.18 50.11 9.86
N ALA A 40 0.89 49.13 10.45
CA ALA A 40 2.31 49.26 10.76
C ALA A 40 3.15 49.48 9.49
N SER A 41 4.08 50.42 9.61
CA SER A 41 5.02 50.77 8.53
C SER A 41 6.12 49.71 8.40
N GLN A 42 6.75 49.62 7.22
CA GLN A 42 7.83 48.65 6.97
C GLN A 42 9.03 48.82 7.93
N SER A 43 9.34 50.05 8.32
CA SER A 43 10.40 50.35 9.28
C SER A 43 10.07 49.84 10.68
N GLU A 44 8.80 49.92 11.08
CA GLU A 44 8.28 49.42 12.36
C GLU A 44 8.27 47.89 12.41
N ILE A 45 7.78 47.23 11.36
CA ILE A 45 7.80 45.77 11.18
C ILE A 45 9.24 45.24 11.29
N LYS A 46 10.19 45.88 10.59
CA LYS A 46 11.62 45.52 10.62
C LYS A 46 12.25 45.72 12.00
N LYS A 47 11.88 46.78 12.71
CA LYS A 47 12.39 47.06 14.07
C LYS A 47 11.89 46.02 15.07
N VAL A 48 10.63 45.64 14.99
CA VAL A 48 10.02 44.66 15.88
C VAL A 48 10.53 43.25 15.59
N TYR A 49 10.67 42.88 14.32
CA TYR A 49 11.32 41.63 13.92
C TYR A 49 12.73 41.49 14.49
N LYS A 50 13.59 42.52 14.36
CA LYS A 50 14.96 42.47 14.91
C LYS A 50 15.00 42.23 16.41
N ARG A 51 14.06 42.80 17.17
CA ARG A 51 13.94 42.60 18.61
C ARG A 51 13.51 41.17 18.93
N LEU A 52 12.43 40.69 18.31
CA LEU A 52 11.86 39.36 18.54
C LEU A 52 12.80 38.23 18.08
N ALA A 53 13.48 38.40 16.95
CA ALA A 53 14.45 37.43 16.43
C ALA A 53 15.68 37.28 17.36
N LYS A 54 16.09 38.34 18.07
CA LYS A 54 17.17 38.27 19.07
C LYS A 54 16.71 37.59 20.36
N GLU A 55 15.46 37.82 20.75
CA GLU A 55 14.85 37.29 21.97
C GLU A 55 14.51 35.79 21.86
N TRP A 56 14.02 35.37 20.69
CA TRP A 56 13.59 33.99 20.42
C TRP A 56 14.64 33.18 19.65
N HIS A 57 15.89 33.65 19.57
CA HIS A 57 16.94 32.93 18.85
C HIS A 57 17.23 31.55 19.50
N PRO A 58 17.16 30.43 18.76
CA PRO A 58 17.28 29.08 19.34
C PRO A 58 18.64 28.84 20.04
N ASP A 59 19.74 29.41 19.53
CA ASP A 59 21.04 29.28 20.20
C ASP A 59 21.19 30.06 21.51
N LYS A 60 20.41 31.13 21.71
CA LYS A 60 20.55 32.03 22.87
C LYS A 60 19.42 31.82 23.89
N ASN A 61 18.28 31.33 23.44
CA ASN A 61 17.10 31.10 24.25
C ASN A 61 16.94 29.60 24.49
N LYS A 62 17.02 29.17 25.75
CA LYS A 62 16.94 27.76 26.16
C LYS A 62 15.50 27.23 26.25
N ASN A 63 14.49 28.03 25.93
CA ASN A 63 13.10 27.59 25.95
C ASN A 63 12.85 26.59 24.80
N PRO A 64 12.25 25.41 25.04
CA PRO A 64 11.90 24.45 23.98
C PRO A 64 11.00 25.04 22.89
N GLU A 65 10.20 26.07 23.20
CA GLU A 65 9.32 26.75 22.23
C GLU A 65 10.03 27.83 21.40
N ALA A 66 11.31 28.09 21.68
CA ALA A 66 12.03 29.19 21.03
C ALA A 66 12.18 28.97 19.53
N GLU A 67 12.42 27.73 19.11
CA GLU A 67 12.50 27.35 17.70
C GLU A 67 11.17 27.63 16.99
N ASP A 68 10.05 27.15 17.54
CA ASP A 68 8.71 27.33 16.96
C ASP A 68 8.31 28.80 16.87
N MET A 69 8.57 29.58 17.92
CA MET A 69 8.30 31.02 17.94
C MET A 69 9.17 31.76 16.94
N PHE A 70 10.45 31.40 16.82
CA PHE A 70 11.36 31.98 15.84
C PHE A 70 10.90 31.73 14.41
N ILE A 71 10.42 30.52 14.10
CA ILE A 71 9.83 30.19 12.80
C ILE A 71 8.61 31.06 12.52
N LYS A 72 7.68 31.17 13.50
CA LYS A 72 6.47 32.00 13.36
C LYS A 72 6.82 33.48 13.14
N ILE A 73 7.77 34.03 13.90
CA ILE A 73 8.25 35.42 13.78
C ILE A 73 8.84 35.68 12.39
N THR A 74 9.68 34.76 11.89
CA THR A 74 10.34 34.90 10.59
C THR A 74 9.34 34.84 9.45
N LYS A 75 8.43 33.84 9.46
CA LYS A 75 7.34 33.73 8.46
C LYS A 75 6.45 34.98 8.45
N SER A 76 6.13 35.51 9.62
CA SER A 76 5.30 36.72 9.74
C SER A 76 6.01 37.94 9.16
N TYR A 77 7.31 38.07 9.39
CA TYR A 77 8.12 39.13 8.79
C TYR A 77 8.17 39.01 7.26
N GLU A 78 8.31 37.81 6.70
CA GLU A 78 8.31 37.61 5.23
C GLU A 78 6.99 38.01 4.57
N ILE A 79 5.86 37.67 5.20
CA ILE A 79 4.52 38.02 4.70
C ILE A 79 4.34 39.54 4.75
N LEU A 80 4.70 40.17 5.87
CA LEU A 80 4.41 41.59 6.11
C LEU A 80 5.42 42.54 5.45
N THR A 81 6.63 42.06 5.12
CA THR A 81 7.67 42.89 4.50
C THR A 81 7.49 43.10 3.01
N ASN A 82 6.92 42.12 2.30
CA ASN A 82 6.65 42.22 0.87
C ASN A 82 5.23 42.81 0.67
N GLU A 83 5.12 43.94 -0.03
CA GLU A 83 3.84 44.63 -0.22
C GLU A 83 2.79 43.79 -0.97
N GLU A 84 3.20 42.98 -1.94
CA GLU A 84 2.31 42.08 -2.68
C GLU A 84 1.81 40.93 -1.79
N LYS A 85 2.71 40.32 -0.98
CA LYS A 85 2.34 39.27 -0.03
C LYS A 85 1.45 39.79 1.10
N LYS A 86 1.76 40.98 1.63
CA LYS A 86 0.95 41.67 2.64
C LYS A 86 -0.45 41.97 2.10
N ALA A 87 -0.54 42.52 0.89
CA ALA A 87 -1.83 42.83 0.26
C ALA A 87 -2.64 41.56 -0.05
N SER A 88 -1.99 40.47 -0.48
CA SER A 88 -2.65 39.18 -0.71
C SER A 88 -3.19 38.59 0.60
N TYR A 89 -2.38 38.61 1.66
CA TYR A 89 -2.79 38.18 2.99
C TYR A 89 -3.96 39.02 3.53
N ASP A 90 -3.91 40.34 3.39
CA ASP A 90 -4.96 41.25 3.84
C ASP A 90 -6.29 41.06 3.08
N ARG A 91 -6.24 40.63 1.80
CA ARG A 91 -7.43 40.41 0.96
C ARG A 91 -8.04 39.02 1.11
N TYR A 92 -7.21 37.99 1.20
CA TYR A 92 -7.64 36.59 1.07
C TYR A 92 -7.33 35.73 2.29
N GLY A 93 -6.59 36.23 3.28
CA GLY A 93 -6.20 35.48 4.48
C GLY A 93 -5.26 34.30 4.22
N GLN A 94 -4.75 34.15 3.00
CA GLN A 94 -3.91 33.01 2.60
C GLN A 94 -2.42 33.36 2.66
N THR A 95 -1.63 32.44 3.21
CA THR A 95 -0.17 32.54 3.33
C THR A 95 0.59 31.72 2.27
N ASP A 96 -0.12 31.05 1.35
CA ASP A 96 0.49 30.13 0.39
C ASP A 96 0.39 30.65 -1.06
N ASN A 97 1.50 30.58 -1.79
CA ASN A 97 1.62 30.92 -3.21
C ASN A 97 0.94 29.86 -4.09
N THR A 98 -0.36 29.62 -3.91
CA THR A 98 -1.16 28.78 -4.81
C THR A 98 -2.07 29.67 -5.64
N HIS A 99 -1.52 30.27 -6.71
CA HIS A 99 -2.31 30.73 -7.85
C HIS A 99 -1.96 29.84 -9.06
N PRO A 100 -2.91 29.04 -9.58
CA PRO A 100 -2.66 28.16 -10.71
C PRO A 100 -3.05 28.80 -12.04
N TYR A 101 -2.68 30.05 -12.34
CA TYR A 101 -2.80 30.61 -13.70
C TYR A 101 -1.76 31.71 -13.95
N GLY A 102 -0.76 31.41 -14.79
CA GLY A 102 0.22 32.39 -15.27
C GLY A 102 1.50 31.74 -15.83
N ARG A 103 1.50 31.40 -17.13
CA ARG A 103 2.71 31.05 -17.88
C ARG A 103 3.65 32.26 -17.96
N GLY A 104 4.94 32.06 -17.68
CA GLY A 104 6.00 33.00 -18.07
C GLY A 104 7.29 32.80 -17.29
N HIS A 105 8.23 32.03 -17.83
CA HIS A 105 9.65 32.15 -17.49
C HIS A 105 10.11 33.58 -17.77
N HIS A 106 10.30 34.41 -16.74
CA HIS A 106 11.21 35.56 -16.73
C HIS A 106 11.78 35.70 -15.32
N GLY A 107 13.10 35.59 -15.18
CA GLY A 107 13.79 35.73 -13.92
C GLY A 107 13.62 37.14 -13.35
N PHE A 108 13.17 37.21 -12.10
CA PHE A 108 13.36 38.38 -11.25
C PHE A 108 14.26 38.00 -10.09
N ARG A 109 15.57 38.21 -10.31
CA ARG A 109 16.53 38.48 -9.26
C ARG A 109 16.11 39.78 -8.58
N HIS A 110 15.72 39.73 -7.31
CA HIS A 110 15.86 40.89 -6.45
C HIS A 110 16.81 40.53 -5.30
N ASN A 111 18.03 41.05 -5.41
CA ASN A 111 18.95 41.18 -4.28
C ASN A 111 18.23 42.01 -3.21
N PHE A 112 17.77 41.37 -2.14
CA PHE A 112 17.47 42.10 -0.91
C PHE A 112 18.81 42.43 -0.25
N TYR A 113 19.17 43.72 -0.25
CA TYR A 113 20.26 44.25 0.57
C TYR A 113 19.93 44.02 2.05
N PHE A 114 20.46 42.93 2.62
CA PHE A 114 20.60 42.79 4.06
C PHE A 114 21.93 43.43 4.50
N ASP A 115 21.89 44.02 5.69
CA ASP A 115 23.07 44.32 6.48
C ASP A 115 23.65 42.97 6.93
N GLU A 116 24.65 42.47 6.18
CA GLU A 116 25.27 41.14 6.33
C GLU A 116 25.91 40.88 7.70
N SER A 117 25.99 41.89 8.55
CA SER A 117 26.68 41.83 9.84
C SER A 117 25.88 41.19 10.97
N PHE A 118 24.56 40.98 10.81
CA PHE A 118 23.69 40.62 11.95
C PHE A 118 23.10 39.19 11.93
N PHE A 119 22.98 38.55 10.77
CA PHE A 119 22.40 37.19 10.68
C PHE A 119 23.05 36.36 9.56
N HIS A 120 24.00 35.50 9.92
CA HIS A 120 24.55 34.48 9.04
C HIS A 120 23.72 33.19 9.16
N PHE A 121 22.45 33.24 8.74
CA PHE A 121 21.58 32.05 8.76
C PHE A 121 21.74 31.23 7.47
N PRO A 122 21.86 29.88 7.58
CA PRO A 122 22.06 29.00 6.42
C PRO A 122 20.86 28.93 5.46
N PHE A 123 19.69 29.46 5.84
CA PHE A 123 18.48 29.42 5.00
C PHE A 123 18.53 30.30 3.76
N ASN A 124 19.32 31.38 3.77
CA ASN A 124 19.34 32.37 2.69
C ASN A 124 20.40 32.09 1.61
N ASN A 125 21.20 31.01 1.77
CA ASN A 125 22.27 30.64 0.84
C ASN A 125 21.88 29.45 -0.06
N LYS A 126 20.61 29.38 -0.48
CA LYS A 126 20.13 28.42 -1.49
C LYS A 126 20.69 28.67 -2.90
N GLY A 127 21.55 29.66 -3.10
CA GLY A 127 22.21 29.90 -4.40
C GLY A 127 23.23 28.83 -4.83
N GLY A 128 23.66 27.94 -3.93
CA GLY A 128 24.65 26.89 -4.23
C GLY A 128 24.23 25.46 -3.89
N GLN A 129 23.04 25.26 -3.29
CA GLN A 129 22.63 23.98 -2.68
C GLN A 129 21.57 23.20 -3.49
N ASP A 130 20.98 23.82 -4.51
CA ASP A 130 19.78 23.34 -5.22
C ASP A 130 20.03 22.32 -6.34
N PHE A 131 21.27 22.11 -6.79
CA PHE A 131 21.54 21.16 -7.89
C PHE A 131 21.60 19.69 -7.44
N ALA A 132 21.91 19.40 -6.17
CA ALA A 132 22.11 18.02 -5.70
C ALA A 132 20.82 17.36 -5.16
N ASN A 133 19.91 18.13 -4.55
CA ASN A 133 18.67 17.60 -3.97
C ASN A 133 17.53 17.45 -5.00
N SER A 134 17.57 18.20 -6.11
CA SER A 134 16.59 18.04 -7.20
C SER A 134 16.65 16.66 -7.85
N LYS A 135 17.84 16.06 -7.96
CA LYS A 135 18.03 14.69 -8.48
C LYS A 135 17.19 13.65 -7.73
N TYR A 136 17.03 13.82 -6.43
CA TYR A 136 16.38 12.83 -5.56
C TYR A 136 14.94 13.22 -5.20
N THR A 137 14.43 14.34 -5.71
CA THR A 137 13.08 14.80 -5.36
C THR A 137 12.04 13.84 -5.92
N LEU A 138 11.18 13.30 -5.07
CA LEU A 138 10.15 12.34 -5.44
C LEU A 138 8.77 12.97 -5.44
N HIS A 139 8.05 12.80 -6.55
CA HIS A 139 6.64 13.12 -6.67
C HIS A 139 5.76 11.89 -6.44
N PHE A 140 4.49 12.11 -6.08
CA PHE A 140 3.54 11.01 -5.84
C PHE A 140 3.43 10.02 -7.03
N SER A 141 3.41 10.52 -8.26
CA SER A 141 3.31 9.68 -9.47
C SER A 141 4.55 8.81 -9.68
N GLN A 142 5.74 9.38 -9.50
CA GLN A 142 7.01 8.65 -9.59
C GLN A 142 7.11 7.58 -8.51
N TYR A 143 6.66 7.89 -7.29
CA TYR A 143 6.64 6.91 -6.21
C TYR A 143 5.81 5.67 -6.58
N VAL A 144 4.57 5.86 -7.04
CA VAL A 144 3.66 4.74 -7.37
C VAL A 144 4.11 3.96 -8.60
N ASN A 145 4.57 4.65 -9.65
CA ASN A 145 4.85 4.01 -10.93
C ASN A 145 6.27 3.46 -11.06
N GLU A 146 7.25 4.04 -10.34
CA GLU A 146 8.66 3.68 -10.47
C GLU A 146 9.19 3.07 -9.16
N VAL A 147 9.06 3.79 -8.04
CA VAL A 147 9.67 3.37 -6.76
C VAL A 147 9.01 2.10 -6.22
N VAL A 148 7.69 2.02 -6.19
CA VAL A 148 6.98 0.85 -5.64
C VAL A 148 7.30 -0.43 -6.43
N PRO A 149 7.18 -0.48 -7.77
CA PRO A 149 7.56 -1.68 -8.52
C PRO A 149 9.04 -2.05 -8.40
N ASP A 150 9.93 -1.06 -8.38
CA ASP A 150 11.37 -1.29 -8.29
C ASP A 150 11.83 -1.69 -6.88
N SER A 151 11.04 -1.35 -5.85
CA SER A 151 11.29 -1.74 -4.45
C SER A 151 11.31 -3.26 -4.21
N PHE A 152 10.81 -4.05 -5.17
CA PHE A 152 10.88 -5.51 -5.13
C PHE A 152 12.25 -6.06 -5.54
N LYS A 153 13.09 -5.24 -6.18
CA LYS A 153 14.43 -5.59 -6.68
C LYS A 153 15.55 -4.89 -5.92
N ARG A 154 15.30 -3.68 -5.40
CA ARG A 154 16.25 -2.95 -4.54
C ARG A 154 15.53 -2.18 -3.44
N PRO A 155 16.15 -2.01 -2.27
CA PRO A 155 15.58 -1.16 -1.22
C PRO A 155 15.71 0.33 -1.59
N TYR A 156 14.79 1.13 -1.05
CA TYR A 156 14.81 2.58 -1.16
C TYR A 156 14.94 3.24 0.21
N LEU A 157 15.74 4.29 0.30
CA LEU A 157 15.85 5.17 1.46
C LEU A 157 15.27 6.53 1.10
N ILE A 158 14.20 6.93 1.80
CA ILE A 158 13.46 8.17 1.53
C ILE A 158 13.56 9.09 2.73
N LYS A 159 14.09 10.30 2.54
CA LYS A 159 14.07 11.37 3.57
C LYS A 159 12.89 12.30 3.33
N ILE A 160 12.21 12.63 4.41
CA ILE A 160 11.11 13.57 4.43
C ILE A 160 11.55 14.82 5.16
N THR A 161 11.48 15.94 4.46
CA THR A 161 12.03 17.23 4.90
C THR A 161 11.01 18.35 4.70
N SER A 162 11.32 19.52 5.23
CA SER A 162 10.56 20.75 5.04
C SER A 162 11.53 21.93 4.96
N ASP A 163 11.15 22.95 4.18
CA ASP A 163 11.91 24.21 4.06
C ASP A 163 12.14 24.92 5.41
N TRP A 164 11.28 24.67 6.40
CA TRP A 164 11.32 25.29 7.73
C TRP A 164 11.55 24.24 8.83
N CYS A 165 12.69 23.56 8.77
CA CYS A 165 13.03 22.48 9.70
C CYS A 165 14.52 22.56 10.10
N PHE A 166 14.84 23.00 11.31
CA PHE A 166 16.24 23.12 11.77
C PHE A 166 16.88 21.75 11.97
N SER A 167 16.12 20.78 12.48
CA SER A 167 16.59 19.38 12.58
C SER A 167 16.96 18.79 11.22
N CYS A 168 16.31 19.21 10.14
CA CYS A 168 16.62 18.78 8.78
C CYS A 168 18.00 19.32 8.32
N ILE A 169 18.41 20.50 8.77
CA ILE A 169 19.74 21.07 8.49
C ILE A 169 20.83 20.26 9.18
N HIS A 170 20.59 19.82 10.42
CA HIS A 170 21.58 19.07 11.20
C HIS A 170 21.88 17.68 10.61
N ILE A 171 20.87 17.02 10.02
CA ILE A 171 21.06 15.69 9.42
C ILE A 171 21.62 15.74 8.00
N GLU A 172 21.57 16.90 7.32
CA GLU A 172 21.93 17.04 5.91
C GLU A 172 23.37 16.62 5.58
N PRO A 173 24.41 16.95 6.38
CA PRO A 173 25.79 16.53 6.08
C PRO A 173 25.94 15.01 6.11
N VAL A 174 25.41 14.35 7.15
CA VAL A 174 25.46 12.89 7.31
C VAL A 174 24.66 12.20 6.21
N TRP A 175 23.49 12.74 5.86
CA TRP A 175 22.66 12.24 4.77
C TRP A 175 23.41 12.28 3.43
N LYS A 176 24.02 13.42 3.08
CA LYS A 176 24.75 13.58 1.80
C LYS A 176 25.93 12.61 1.68
N GLU A 177 26.73 12.47 2.73
CA GLU A 177 27.85 11.53 2.73
C GLU A 177 27.36 10.08 2.59
N THR A 178 26.34 9.71 3.35
CA THR A 178 25.83 8.34 3.36
C THR A 178 25.15 7.98 2.03
N VAL A 179 24.36 8.89 1.46
CA VAL A 179 23.64 8.70 0.18
C VAL A 179 24.59 8.41 -0.97
N GLN A 180 25.74 9.09 -1.04
CA GLN A 180 26.72 8.84 -2.10
C GLN A 180 27.24 7.40 -2.06
N GLU A 181 27.50 6.87 -0.87
CA GLU A 181 27.93 5.48 -0.71
C GLU A 181 26.80 4.49 -1.01
N LEU A 182 25.61 4.70 -0.43
CA LEU A 182 24.47 3.81 -0.64
C LEU A 182 24.04 3.73 -2.11
N GLU A 183 24.08 4.86 -2.83
CA GLU A 183 23.78 4.89 -4.27
C GLU A 183 24.77 4.02 -5.07
N THR A 184 26.07 4.03 -4.72
CA THR A 184 27.06 3.17 -5.40
C THR A 184 26.85 1.68 -5.14
N LEU A 185 26.16 1.32 -4.04
CA LEU A 185 25.75 -0.04 -3.73
C LEU A 185 24.46 -0.46 -4.46
N GLY A 186 23.78 0.48 -5.13
CA GLY A 186 22.56 0.23 -5.90
C GLY A 186 21.25 0.48 -5.12
N ILE A 187 21.31 1.16 -3.97
CA ILE A 187 20.13 1.52 -3.17
C ILE A 187 19.44 2.72 -3.82
N GLY A 188 18.11 2.69 -3.89
CA GLY A 188 17.32 3.81 -4.38
C GLY A 188 17.22 4.93 -3.36
N ILE A 189 17.37 6.19 -3.77
CA ILE A 189 17.37 7.34 -2.86
C ILE A 189 16.23 8.28 -3.23
N GLY A 190 15.47 8.73 -2.22
CA GLY A 190 14.36 9.65 -2.37
C GLY A 190 14.38 10.78 -1.37
N VAL A 191 13.91 11.95 -1.78
CA VAL A 191 13.67 13.11 -0.92
C VAL A 191 12.27 13.61 -1.21
N VAL A 192 11.45 13.71 -0.16
CA VAL A 192 10.10 14.27 -0.25
C VAL A 192 10.07 15.52 0.60
N ASP A 193 9.74 16.64 -0.01
CA ASP A 193 9.49 17.89 0.71
C ASP A 193 7.99 17.99 1.04
N VAL A 194 7.67 18.09 2.34
CA VAL A 194 6.28 18.17 2.82
C VAL A 194 5.59 19.46 2.38
N GLY A 195 6.34 20.53 2.09
CA GLY A 195 5.83 21.79 1.55
C GLY A 195 5.27 21.63 0.14
N TYR A 196 5.95 20.86 -0.71
CA TYR A 196 5.56 20.68 -2.12
C TYR A 196 4.72 19.41 -2.35
N GLU A 197 5.08 18.29 -1.73
CA GLU A 197 4.53 16.94 -1.98
C GLU A 197 3.81 16.38 -0.74
N ARG A 198 2.94 17.20 -0.13
CA ARG A 198 2.16 16.82 1.07
C ARG A 198 1.33 15.55 0.87
N ARG A 199 0.82 15.31 -0.35
CA ARG A 199 0.07 14.09 -0.69
C ARG A 199 0.93 12.83 -0.53
N LEU A 200 2.17 12.87 -1.01
CA LEU A 200 3.10 11.74 -0.89
C LEU A 200 3.54 11.55 0.56
N ALA A 201 3.88 12.62 1.28
CA ALA A 201 4.24 12.53 2.70
C ALA A 201 3.11 11.89 3.54
N ASN A 202 1.86 12.28 3.30
CA ASN A 202 0.69 11.68 3.95
C ASN A 202 0.49 10.21 3.54
N HIS A 203 0.72 9.87 2.27
CA HIS A 203 0.60 8.49 1.78
C HIS A 203 1.66 7.57 2.43
N LEU A 204 2.86 8.10 2.67
CA LEU A 204 3.94 7.41 3.36
C LEU A 204 3.75 7.34 4.89
N GLY A 205 2.70 7.98 5.43
CA GLY A 205 2.43 8.03 6.87
C GLY A 205 3.36 8.96 7.67
N ALA A 206 4.09 9.84 6.98
CA ALA A 206 5.08 10.70 7.61
C ALA A 206 4.49 12.07 7.92
N HIS A 207 4.08 12.24 9.17
CA HIS A 207 3.45 13.46 9.66
C HIS A 207 4.43 14.42 10.34
N GLN A 208 5.67 13.99 10.60
CA GLN A 208 6.70 14.78 11.28
C GLN A 208 7.94 14.92 10.40
N THR A 209 8.63 16.07 10.52
CA THR A 209 9.89 16.35 9.83
C THR A 209 11.00 16.62 10.84
N PRO A 210 12.22 16.08 10.66
CA PRO A 210 12.61 15.12 9.62
C PRO A 210 12.12 13.71 9.92
N SER A 211 11.76 12.96 8.89
CA SER A 211 11.55 11.50 8.97
C SER A 211 12.38 10.80 7.91
N ILE A 212 12.96 9.65 8.24
CA ILE A 212 13.67 8.80 7.27
C ILE A 212 12.90 7.47 7.18
N LEU A 213 12.68 7.00 5.97
CA LEU A 213 11.88 5.83 5.66
C LEU A 213 12.66 4.86 4.79
N GLY A 214 12.43 3.58 5.00
CA GLY A 214 12.83 2.49 4.12
C GLY A 214 11.65 1.99 3.32
N VAL A 215 11.83 1.67 2.03
CA VAL A 215 10.79 1.03 1.21
C VAL A 215 11.35 -0.23 0.56
N VAL A 216 10.74 -1.38 0.86
CA VAL A 216 11.10 -2.70 0.30
C VAL A 216 9.82 -3.50 0.04
N ASN A 217 9.70 -4.11 -1.14
CA ASN A 217 8.51 -4.84 -1.58
C ASN A 217 7.20 -4.03 -1.39
N GLY A 218 7.25 -2.71 -1.58
CA GLY A 218 6.14 -1.78 -1.34
C GLY A 218 5.80 -1.50 0.13
N LYS A 219 6.45 -2.16 1.09
CA LYS A 219 6.29 -1.90 2.54
C LYS A 219 7.14 -0.70 2.95
N VAL A 220 6.54 0.21 3.70
CA VAL A 220 7.22 1.37 4.28
C VAL A 220 7.60 1.05 5.73
N SER A 221 8.85 1.29 6.10
CA SER A 221 9.37 1.13 7.46
C SER A 221 10.01 2.44 7.92
N PHE A 222 9.80 2.82 9.17
CA PHE A 222 10.32 4.08 9.72
C PHE A 222 11.68 3.88 10.40
N PHE A 223 12.60 4.82 10.19
CA PHE A 223 13.88 4.86 10.89
C PHE A 223 13.73 5.62 12.20
N HIS A 224 14.06 4.98 13.32
CA HIS A 224 13.85 5.53 14.67
C HIS A 224 15.16 5.85 15.42
N TYR A 225 16.32 5.55 14.84
CA TYR A 225 17.62 5.74 15.49
C TYR A 225 18.18 7.15 15.28
N ALA A 226 19.26 7.48 15.98
CA ALA A 226 20.02 8.69 15.70
C ALA A 226 20.60 8.62 14.28
N VAL A 227 20.48 9.72 13.51
CA VAL A 227 20.94 9.80 12.11
C VAL A 227 22.46 9.83 12.06
N VAL A 228 23.05 8.64 12.02
CA VAL A 228 24.49 8.38 11.89
C VAL A 228 24.67 7.33 10.79
N LYS A 229 25.74 7.45 10.01
CA LYS A 229 26.05 6.55 8.89
C LYS A 229 25.88 5.06 9.24
N GLY A 230 26.44 4.62 10.37
CA GLY A 230 26.35 3.21 10.81
C GLY A 230 24.93 2.73 11.03
N HIS A 231 24.07 3.54 11.67
CA HIS A 231 22.67 3.19 11.88
C HIS A 231 21.86 3.18 10.58
N LEU A 232 22.15 4.08 9.65
CA LEU A 232 21.49 4.09 8.34
C LEU A 232 21.84 2.84 7.53
N MET A 233 23.11 2.41 7.56
CA MET A 233 23.53 1.17 6.90
C MET A 233 22.88 -0.06 7.54
N GLN A 234 22.86 -0.12 8.87
CA GLN A 234 22.18 -1.19 9.61
C GLN A 234 20.69 -1.23 9.28
N PHE A 235 20.03 -0.08 9.25
CA PHE A 235 18.62 -0.01 8.90
C PHE A 235 18.34 -0.57 7.50
N ILE A 236 19.15 -0.24 6.49
CA ILE A 236 19.00 -0.84 5.15
C ILE A 236 19.18 -2.36 5.19
N GLU A 237 20.13 -2.85 5.97
CA GLU A 237 20.36 -4.28 6.14
C GLU A 237 19.14 -4.98 6.78
N ASP A 238 18.54 -4.34 7.78
CA ASP A 238 17.34 -4.84 8.48
C ASP A 238 16.09 -4.83 7.59
N LEU A 239 16.02 -3.97 6.56
CA LEU A 239 14.93 -3.97 5.58
C LEU A 239 14.97 -5.19 4.64
N LEU A 240 16.12 -5.85 4.50
CA LEU A 240 16.27 -6.96 3.58
C LEU A 240 15.72 -8.27 4.19
N PRO A 241 15.07 -9.13 3.38
CA PRO A 241 14.62 -10.43 3.87
C PRO A 241 15.73 -11.26 4.52
N GLN A 242 15.39 -11.97 5.58
CA GLN A 242 16.30 -12.93 6.18
C GLN A 242 16.59 -14.07 5.19
N ARG A 243 17.82 -14.60 5.20
CA ARG A 243 18.30 -15.74 4.37
C ARG A 243 18.44 -15.47 2.86
N LEU A 244 18.77 -14.25 2.44
CA LEU A 244 19.14 -13.98 1.04
C LEU A 244 20.43 -14.67 0.59
N VAL A 245 21.38 -14.82 1.52
CA VAL A 245 22.68 -15.43 1.27
C VAL A 245 22.92 -16.50 2.34
N GLU A 246 23.11 -17.73 1.91
CA GLU A 246 23.34 -18.87 2.80
C GLU A 246 24.81 -18.96 3.17
N LYS A 247 25.14 -19.29 4.43
CA LYS A 247 26.53 -19.56 4.81
C LYS A 247 26.92 -20.97 4.37
N VAL A 248 27.98 -21.09 3.58
CA VAL A 248 28.46 -22.35 3.02
C VAL A 248 29.82 -22.72 3.62
N THR A 249 29.94 -23.97 4.04
CA THR A 249 31.10 -24.61 4.65
C THR A 249 31.43 -25.92 3.91
N ASP A 250 32.55 -26.55 4.29
CA ASP A 250 32.96 -27.84 3.72
C ASP A 250 31.90 -28.95 3.94
N LYS A 251 31.05 -28.81 4.96
CA LYS A 251 30.00 -29.80 5.29
C LYS A 251 28.73 -29.68 4.44
N ASN A 252 28.29 -28.45 4.13
CA ASN A 252 27.01 -28.23 3.44
C ASN A 252 27.16 -27.87 1.95
N ASN A 253 28.37 -27.67 1.44
CA ASN A 253 28.57 -27.24 0.04
C ASN A 253 27.89 -28.14 -0.99
N GLN A 254 27.91 -29.46 -0.79
CA GLN A 254 27.36 -30.40 -1.75
C GLN A 254 25.84 -30.32 -1.75
N GLU A 255 25.22 -30.18 -0.58
CA GLU A 255 23.78 -30.01 -0.45
C GLU A 255 23.34 -28.68 -1.08
N PHE A 256 24.08 -27.60 -0.80
CA PHE A 256 23.85 -26.29 -1.40
C PHE A 256 23.90 -26.38 -2.93
N LEU A 257 25.00 -26.87 -3.51
CA LEU A 257 25.16 -26.94 -4.96
C LEU A 257 24.17 -27.92 -5.62
N LYS A 258 23.90 -29.08 -5.04
CA LYS A 258 22.94 -30.08 -5.60
C LYS A 258 21.48 -29.60 -5.56
N SER A 259 21.16 -28.56 -4.79
CA SER A 259 19.80 -28.01 -4.71
C SER A 259 19.35 -27.27 -5.98
N TRP A 260 20.24 -27.06 -6.97
CA TRP A 260 19.93 -26.44 -8.27
C TRP A 260 18.72 -27.07 -8.96
N HIS A 261 18.59 -28.40 -8.93
CA HIS A 261 17.51 -29.11 -9.61
C HIS A 261 16.15 -28.79 -8.99
N LYS A 262 16.10 -28.72 -7.66
CA LYS A 262 14.87 -28.41 -6.91
C LYS A 262 14.46 -26.95 -7.08
N LEU A 263 15.43 -26.04 -7.03
CA LEU A 263 15.19 -24.60 -7.11
C LEU A 263 15.06 -24.08 -8.54
N ASN A 264 15.57 -24.83 -9.52
CA ASN A 264 15.68 -24.44 -10.94
C ASN A 264 16.45 -23.12 -11.11
N LYS A 265 17.58 -22.98 -10.41
CA LYS A 265 18.42 -21.77 -10.39
C LYS A 265 19.90 -22.16 -10.40
N PRO A 266 20.77 -21.36 -11.04
CA PRO A 266 22.20 -21.43 -10.81
C PRO A 266 22.56 -21.03 -9.38
N HIS A 267 23.71 -21.52 -8.92
CA HIS A 267 24.24 -21.28 -7.59
C HIS A 267 25.52 -20.46 -7.69
N VAL A 268 25.64 -19.44 -6.85
CA VAL A 268 26.80 -18.57 -6.80
C VAL A 268 27.46 -18.70 -5.43
N LEU A 269 28.75 -19.03 -5.41
CA LEU A 269 29.56 -19.04 -4.20
C LEU A 269 30.44 -17.79 -4.17
N LEU A 270 30.29 -17.01 -3.12
CA LEU A 270 31.04 -15.80 -2.83
C LEU A 270 32.09 -16.12 -1.76
N PHE A 271 33.36 -15.90 -2.07
CA PHE A 271 34.48 -16.14 -1.17
C PHE A 271 35.09 -14.80 -0.77
N ASP A 272 35.16 -14.52 0.52
CA ASP A 272 35.79 -13.31 1.06
C ASP A 272 36.34 -13.57 2.47
N GLN A 273 37.27 -12.73 2.94
CA GLN A 273 37.90 -12.86 4.26
C GLN A 273 37.05 -12.25 5.39
N VAL A 274 35.96 -11.54 5.04
CA VAL A 274 35.11 -10.87 6.02
C VAL A 274 34.17 -11.90 6.68
N PRO A 275 34.04 -11.95 8.01
CA PRO A 275 33.22 -12.97 8.68
C PRO A 275 31.71 -12.79 8.51
N SER A 276 31.28 -11.57 8.20
CA SER A 276 29.90 -11.23 7.87
C SER A 276 29.78 -10.93 6.37
N VAL A 277 28.65 -11.31 5.78
CA VAL A 277 28.38 -11.05 4.36
C VAL A 277 28.27 -9.53 4.13
N PRO A 278 29.12 -8.92 3.30
CA PRO A 278 29.02 -7.51 2.96
C PRO A 278 27.65 -7.12 2.38
N LEU A 279 27.19 -5.90 2.71
CA LEU A 279 25.89 -5.37 2.25
C LEU A 279 25.75 -5.41 0.72
N LEU A 280 26.84 -5.16 -0.02
CA LEU A 280 26.88 -5.24 -1.48
C LEU A 280 26.37 -6.58 -2.03
N TYR A 281 26.79 -7.69 -1.42
CA TYR A 281 26.37 -9.02 -1.83
C TYR A 281 24.94 -9.33 -1.42
N LYS A 282 24.50 -8.86 -0.25
CA LYS A 282 23.09 -8.98 0.18
C LYS A 282 22.15 -8.24 -0.77
N LEU A 283 22.49 -7.02 -1.18
CA LEU A 283 21.73 -6.23 -2.14
C LEU A 283 21.69 -6.89 -3.52
N THR A 284 22.81 -7.46 -3.97
CA THR A 284 22.87 -8.22 -5.23
C THR A 284 22.01 -9.48 -5.14
N ALA A 285 22.09 -10.22 -4.05
CA ALA A 285 21.25 -11.40 -3.82
C ALA A 285 19.76 -11.04 -3.78
N PHE A 286 19.39 -9.89 -3.21
CA PHE A 286 18.02 -9.39 -3.25
C PHE A 286 17.55 -9.08 -4.68
N ALA A 287 18.39 -8.43 -5.50
CA ALA A 287 18.07 -8.08 -6.87
C ALA A 287 17.86 -9.31 -7.79
N TYR A 288 18.63 -10.38 -7.57
CA TYR A 288 18.58 -11.61 -8.38
C TYR A 288 17.93 -12.79 -7.67
N LYS A 289 17.20 -12.57 -6.56
CA LYS A 289 16.59 -13.63 -5.74
C LYS A 289 15.71 -14.61 -6.52
N ASP A 290 15.11 -14.16 -7.63
CA ASP A 290 14.25 -14.98 -8.47
C ASP A 290 15.01 -15.81 -9.51
N TYR A 291 16.28 -15.49 -9.78
CA TYR A 291 17.08 -16.12 -10.83
C TYR A 291 18.23 -16.96 -10.28
N VAL A 292 18.88 -16.53 -9.19
CA VAL A 292 20.14 -17.11 -8.70
C VAL A 292 20.07 -17.34 -7.19
N GLN A 293 20.67 -18.43 -6.72
CA GLN A 293 20.85 -18.72 -5.30
C GLN A 293 22.27 -18.32 -4.87
N PHE A 294 22.41 -17.55 -3.79
CA PHE A 294 23.71 -17.08 -3.30
C PHE A 294 24.15 -17.82 -2.03
N GLY A 295 25.39 -18.23 -2.03
CA GLY A 295 26.11 -18.80 -0.90
C GLY A 295 27.36 -17.99 -0.59
N TYR A 296 27.71 -17.89 0.68
CA TYR A 296 28.88 -17.15 1.17
C TYR A 296 29.80 -18.06 1.95
N VAL A 297 31.08 -18.02 1.59
CA VAL A 297 32.15 -18.80 2.18
C VAL A 297 33.16 -17.83 2.79
N ASP A 298 33.30 -17.90 4.11
CA ASP A 298 34.33 -17.15 4.83
C ASP A 298 35.67 -17.85 4.66
N GLN A 299 36.63 -17.16 4.03
CA GLN A 299 37.98 -17.69 3.78
C GLN A 299 38.84 -17.77 5.04
N GLY A 300 38.46 -17.09 6.13
CA GLY A 300 39.20 -17.08 7.39
C GLY A 300 38.94 -18.28 8.29
N LEU A 301 37.94 -19.10 7.98
CA LEU A 301 37.57 -20.26 8.81
C LEU A 301 38.33 -21.52 8.39
N SER A 302 38.69 -22.35 9.37
CA SER A 302 39.24 -23.69 9.10
C SER A 302 38.22 -24.64 8.47
N GLU A 303 36.93 -24.38 8.66
CA GLU A 303 35.80 -25.18 8.14
C GLU A 303 35.51 -24.97 6.65
N THR A 304 36.29 -24.13 5.97
CA THR A 304 36.18 -23.84 4.52
C THR A 304 37.48 -24.14 3.77
N ALA A 305 38.47 -24.72 4.46
CA ALA A 305 39.80 -24.96 3.93
C ALA A 305 39.84 -26.02 2.83
N ASP A 306 38.91 -26.97 2.81
CA ASP A 306 38.82 -27.96 1.73
C ASP A 306 38.25 -27.32 0.46
N LEU A 307 37.23 -26.45 0.58
CA LEU A 307 36.69 -25.68 -0.55
C LEU A 307 37.73 -24.78 -1.21
N LEU A 308 38.53 -24.06 -0.42
CA LEU A 308 39.59 -23.20 -0.93
C LEU A 308 40.64 -23.98 -1.73
N ARG A 309 41.01 -25.17 -1.22
CA ARG A 309 41.94 -26.08 -1.90
C ARG A 309 41.33 -26.69 -3.16
N LYS A 310 40.06 -27.11 -3.10
CA LYS A 310 39.34 -27.73 -4.22
C LYS A 310 39.30 -26.82 -5.45
N PHE A 311 39.00 -25.54 -5.25
CA PHE A 311 38.88 -24.57 -6.35
C PHE A 311 40.16 -23.76 -6.60
N ASN A 312 41.26 -24.10 -5.93
CA ASN A 312 42.56 -23.44 -6.05
C ASN A 312 42.47 -21.90 -5.95
N LEU A 313 41.73 -21.43 -4.95
CA LEU A 313 41.42 -20.00 -4.81
C LEU A 313 42.53 -19.24 -4.09
N ASN A 314 42.82 -18.05 -4.60
CA ASN A 314 43.71 -17.11 -3.93
C ASN A 314 42.94 -16.33 -2.86
N THR A 315 43.44 -16.31 -1.62
CA THR A 315 42.81 -15.63 -0.50
C THR A 315 42.97 -14.10 -0.52
N TYR A 316 43.90 -13.55 -1.30
CA TYR A 316 44.18 -12.10 -1.29
C TYR A 316 43.08 -11.21 -1.91
N ALA A 317 42.11 -11.79 -2.61
CA ALA A 317 41.03 -11.05 -3.25
C ALA A 317 39.70 -11.82 -3.19
N PRO A 318 38.56 -11.11 -3.01
CA PRO A 318 37.25 -11.72 -3.08
C PRO A 318 37.02 -12.38 -4.44
N THR A 319 36.41 -13.55 -4.43
CA THR A 319 36.18 -14.37 -5.62
C THR A 319 34.73 -14.82 -5.67
N MET A 320 34.13 -14.80 -6.85
CA MET A 320 32.78 -15.27 -7.08
C MET A 320 32.81 -16.38 -8.14
N LEU A 321 32.24 -17.53 -7.79
CA LEU A 321 32.13 -18.70 -8.66
C LEU A 321 30.67 -18.95 -8.98
N VAL A 322 30.35 -19.19 -10.25
CA VAL A 322 29.02 -19.61 -10.70
C VAL A 322 29.02 -21.11 -10.96
N PHE A 323 28.05 -21.81 -10.42
CA PHE A 323 27.74 -23.19 -10.73
C PHE A 323 26.36 -23.25 -11.40
N LYS A 324 26.27 -24.01 -12.48
CA LYS A 324 24.99 -24.28 -13.15
C LYS A 324 24.59 -25.72 -12.82
N GLU A 325 24.46 -26.59 -13.81
CA GLU A 325 24.16 -28.01 -13.59
C GLU A 325 25.38 -28.83 -13.14
N ASP A 326 26.59 -28.44 -13.57
CA ASP A 326 27.84 -29.03 -13.10
C ASP A 326 28.22 -28.43 -11.74
N VAL A 327 28.28 -29.28 -10.71
CA VAL A 327 28.62 -28.93 -9.33
C VAL A 327 30.10 -29.08 -9.02
N GLU A 328 30.84 -29.77 -9.88
CA GLU A 328 32.27 -30.02 -9.69
C GLU A 328 33.11 -28.92 -10.32
N LYS A 329 32.69 -28.41 -11.48
CA LYS A 329 33.37 -27.34 -12.21
C LYS A 329 32.52 -26.06 -12.26
N PRO A 330 33.07 -24.91 -11.83
CA PRO A 330 32.37 -23.64 -12.01
C PRO A 330 32.24 -23.29 -13.49
N ALA A 331 31.08 -22.78 -13.88
CA ALA A 331 30.78 -22.31 -15.22
C ALA A 331 31.50 -20.99 -15.54
N ASP A 332 31.65 -20.11 -14.55
CA ASP A 332 32.30 -18.82 -14.69
C ASP A 332 32.91 -18.36 -13.36
N ILE A 333 33.96 -17.55 -13.42
CA ILE A 333 34.75 -17.10 -12.27
C ILE A 333 35.12 -15.64 -12.45
N ILE A 334 34.92 -14.85 -11.40
CA ILE A 334 35.47 -13.49 -11.33
C ILE A 334 36.19 -13.29 -10.00
N GLN A 335 37.39 -12.72 -10.07
CA GLN A 335 38.20 -12.37 -8.91
C GLN A 335 38.73 -10.96 -9.09
N ALA A 336 38.34 -10.05 -8.19
CA ALA A 336 38.84 -8.69 -8.21
C ALA A 336 38.78 -8.04 -6.82
N LYS A 337 39.80 -7.26 -6.47
CA LYS A 337 39.82 -6.47 -5.24
C LYS A 337 38.88 -5.27 -5.40
N GLY A 338 37.91 -5.12 -4.49
CA GLY A 338 36.95 -4.02 -4.53
C GLY A 338 35.98 -4.08 -5.71
N MET A 339 35.42 -5.27 -5.98
CA MET A 339 34.38 -5.44 -7.00
C MET A 339 33.25 -4.42 -6.82
N LYS A 340 33.03 -3.60 -7.85
CA LYS A 340 31.95 -2.63 -7.88
C LYS A 340 30.64 -3.30 -8.28
N LYS A 341 29.51 -2.73 -7.84
CA LYS A 341 28.15 -3.25 -8.11
C LYS A 341 27.90 -3.57 -9.59
N HIS A 342 28.29 -2.66 -10.50
CA HIS A 342 28.08 -2.87 -11.94
C HIS A 342 28.79 -4.10 -12.51
N ILE A 343 30.01 -4.40 -12.04
CA ILE A 343 30.77 -5.58 -12.48
C ILE A 343 30.07 -6.85 -12.02
N ILE A 344 29.60 -6.85 -10.77
CA ILE A 344 28.84 -7.97 -10.20
C ILE A 344 27.52 -8.15 -10.97
N ASP A 345 26.81 -7.07 -11.27
CA ASP A 345 25.57 -7.11 -12.05
C ASP A 345 25.79 -7.68 -13.44
N GLU A 346 26.81 -7.22 -14.15
CA GLU A 346 27.15 -7.73 -15.48
C GLU A 346 27.45 -9.23 -15.41
N PHE A 347 28.31 -9.64 -14.48
CA PHE A 347 28.70 -11.04 -14.29
C PHE A 347 27.51 -11.96 -13.98
N ILE A 348 26.62 -11.54 -13.06
CA ILE A 348 25.42 -12.30 -12.70
C ILE A 348 24.41 -12.29 -13.86
N SER A 349 24.23 -11.17 -14.55
CA SER A 349 23.28 -11.05 -15.66
C SER A 349 23.63 -11.97 -16.83
N ASN A 350 24.92 -12.19 -17.09
CA ASN A 350 25.40 -13.12 -18.12
C ASN A 350 25.20 -14.59 -17.70
N ASN A 351 25.09 -14.85 -16.40
CA ASN A 351 25.04 -16.18 -15.82
C ASN A 351 23.71 -16.51 -15.09
N LYS A 352 22.66 -15.72 -15.32
CA LYS A 352 21.38 -15.82 -14.59
C LYS A 352 20.53 -17.06 -14.89
N PHE A 353 20.93 -17.87 -15.87
CA PHE A 353 20.20 -19.08 -16.27
C PHE A 353 21.11 -20.32 -16.25
N LEU A 354 20.47 -21.45 -15.94
CA LEU A 354 21.00 -22.78 -16.17
C LEU A 354 21.26 -23.00 -17.67
N LEU A 355 22.06 -24.01 -18.04
CA LEU A 355 22.29 -24.36 -19.45
C LEU A 355 21.01 -24.90 -20.11
N ALA A 356 20.25 -25.71 -19.38
CA ALA A 356 18.91 -26.16 -19.77
C ALA A 356 17.92 -26.02 -18.60
N PRO A 357 17.39 -24.81 -18.35
CA PRO A 357 16.41 -24.58 -17.29
C PRO A 357 15.08 -25.29 -17.55
N ARG A 358 14.41 -25.66 -16.46
CA ARG A 358 13.03 -26.17 -16.50
C ARG A 358 12.06 -25.02 -16.74
N LEU A 359 11.15 -25.15 -17.71
CA LEU A 359 10.11 -24.13 -17.93
C LEU A 359 8.98 -24.28 -16.91
N VAL A 360 9.07 -23.49 -15.84
CA VAL A 360 8.13 -23.53 -14.71
C VAL A 360 7.06 -22.44 -14.74
N ASN A 361 7.26 -21.37 -15.52
CA ASN A 361 6.33 -20.25 -15.64
C ASN A 361 6.47 -19.53 -16.99
N GLN A 362 5.46 -18.70 -17.32
CA GLN A 362 5.41 -17.95 -18.58
C GLN A 362 6.55 -16.93 -18.70
N LYS A 363 6.88 -16.21 -17.62
CA LYS A 363 7.93 -15.18 -17.62
C LYS A 363 9.31 -15.74 -18.01
N LEU A 364 9.68 -16.89 -17.46
CA LEU A 364 10.93 -17.58 -17.76
C LEU A 364 10.96 -18.04 -19.23
N PHE A 365 9.84 -18.54 -19.73
CA PHE A 365 9.71 -18.93 -21.13
C PHE A 365 9.84 -17.73 -22.08
N ASP A 366 9.25 -16.58 -21.75
CA ASP A 366 9.39 -15.36 -22.53
C ASP A 366 10.84 -14.81 -22.54
N GLU A 367 11.57 -14.94 -21.44
CA GLU A 367 12.98 -14.52 -21.36
C GLU A 367 13.94 -15.46 -22.11
N LEU A 368 13.73 -16.79 -22.01
CA LEU A 368 14.56 -17.79 -22.69
C LEU A 368 14.26 -17.89 -24.19
N CYS A 369 12.97 -17.82 -24.52
CA CYS A 369 12.43 -17.97 -25.86
C CYS A 369 11.68 -16.68 -26.23
N PRO A 370 12.39 -15.59 -26.58
CA PRO A 370 11.74 -14.35 -26.94
C PRO A 370 11.05 -14.47 -28.31
N VAL A 371 9.99 -13.68 -28.49
CA VAL A 371 9.31 -13.53 -29.78
C VAL A 371 10.28 -12.95 -30.81
N LYS A 372 10.27 -13.48 -32.03
CA LYS A 372 11.07 -12.99 -33.14
C LYS A 372 10.85 -11.49 -33.35
N GLN A 373 11.89 -10.68 -33.09
CA GLN A 373 11.87 -9.24 -33.37
C GLN A 373 12.42 -8.93 -34.77
N PHE A 374 13.53 -9.55 -35.17
CA PHE A 374 14.20 -9.30 -36.47
C PHE A 374 14.89 -10.56 -37.01
N HIS A 375 15.08 -10.65 -38.33
CA HIS A 375 15.71 -11.82 -38.97
C HIS A 375 17.16 -12.11 -38.52
N ARG A 376 17.90 -11.11 -38.03
CA ARG A 376 19.28 -11.24 -37.53
C ARG A 376 19.39 -11.60 -36.03
N ARG A 377 18.28 -11.58 -35.29
CA ARG A 377 18.24 -11.88 -33.84
C ARG A 377 17.28 -13.05 -33.56
N ARG A 378 17.27 -14.05 -34.45
CA ARG A 378 16.46 -15.25 -34.23
C ARG A 378 17.07 -16.03 -33.08
N LYS A 379 16.20 -16.49 -32.19
CA LYS A 379 16.54 -17.45 -31.16
C LYS A 379 15.66 -18.67 -31.35
N TYR A 380 16.27 -19.83 -31.35
CA TYR A 380 15.57 -21.11 -31.40
C TYR A 380 15.64 -21.75 -30.03
N CYS A 381 14.52 -22.31 -29.61
CA CYS A 381 14.43 -23.04 -28.37
C CYS A 381 14.36 -24.53 -28.65
N VAL A 382 15.30 -25.26 -28.06
CA VAL A 382 15.33 -26.72 -28.10
C VAL A 382 14.71 -27.20 -26.79
N LEU A 383 13.50 -27.72 -26.88
CA LEU A 383 12.70 -28.14 -25.76
C LEU A 383 12.72 -29.67 -25.64
N LEU A 384 13.15 -30.18 -24.51
CA LEU A 384 12.99 -31.58 -24.14
C LEU A 384 11.68 -31.77 -23.36
N ILE A 385 10.81 -32.63 -23.86
CA ILE A 385 9.61 -33.08 -23.17
C ILE A 385 9.94 -34.44 -22.56
N THR A 386 9.97 -34.50 -21.22
CA THR A 386 10.38 -35.71 -20.48
C THR A 386 9.39 -36.06 -19.37
N GLY A 387 9.43 -37.33 -18.94
CA GLY A 387 8.72 -37.81 -17.76
C GLY A 387 9.23 -37.18 -16.45
N GLU A 388 8.40 -37.25 -15.40
CA GLU A 388 8.79 -36.85 -14.05
C GLU A 388 9.39 -38.08 -13.34
N GLU A 389 10.65 -38.41 -13.66
CA GLU A 389 11.41 -39.45 -12.95
C GLU A 389 12.33 -38.83 -11.89
N GLU A 390 12.42 -39.46 -10.71
CA GLU A 390 13.17 -38.96 -9.55
C GLU A 390 14.70 -38.97 -9.76
N SER A 391 15.20 -39.84 -10.63
CA SER A 391 16.57 -39.83 -11.11
C SER A 391 16.58 -39.27 -12.53
N PHE A 392 17.37 -38.23 -12.77
CA PHE A 392 17.61 -37.68 -14.10
C PHE A 392 18.01 -38.84 -15.04
N ALA A 393 17.09 -39.28 -15.91
CA ALA A 393 17.32 -40.41 -16.78
C ALA A 393 18.56 -40.16 -17.66
N THR A 394 19.21 -41.22 -18.13
CA THR A 394 20.38 -41.13 -19.02
C THR A 394 20.15 -40.22 -20.23
N GLY A 395 18.90 -40.15 -20.72
CA GLY A 395 18.48 -39.23 -21.77
C GLY A 395 18.60 -37.76 -21.39
N ASN A 396 18.25 -37.39 -20.15
CA ASN A 396 18.32 -36.02 -19.69
C ASN A 396 19.79 -35.59 -19.51
N GLU A 397 20.65 -36.46 -18.96
CA GLU A 397 22.09 -36.19 -18.84
C GLU A 397 22.75 -36.00 -20.22
N ALA A 398 22.37 -36.84 -21.18
CA ALA A 398 22.79 -36.70 -22.57
C ALA A 398 22.35 -35.38 -23.20
N PHE A 399 21.16 -34.87 -22.85
CA PHE A 399 20.65 -33.58 -23.31
C PHE A 399 21.40 -32.41 -22.68
N LEU A 400 21.70 -32.48 -21.38
CA LEU A 400 22.53 -31.48 -20.70
C LEU A 400 23.94 -31.40 -21.28
N SER A 401 24.57 -32.55 -21.51
CA SER A 401 25.87 -32.63 -22.18
C SER A 401 25.83 -31.98 -23.57
N LEU A 402 24.75 -32.17 -24.33
CA LEU A 402 24.61 -31.51 -25.62
C LEU A 402 24.44 -29.98 -25.48
N ALA A 403 23.68 -29.54 -24.49
CA ALA A 403 23.48 -28.13 -24.20
C ALA A 403 24.78 -27.43 -23.75
N SER A 404 25.63 -28.12 -22.96
CA SER A 404 26.94 -27.61 -22.56
C SER A 404 27.91 -27.48 -23.72
N ASP A 405 27.83 -28.39 -24.69
CA ASP A 405 28.67 -28.36 -25.89
C ASP A 405 28.23 -27.29 -26.91
N ASN A 406 26.97 -26.84 -26.84
CA ASN A 406 26.34 -25.93 -27.79
C ASN A 406 25.84 -24.64 -27.13
N THR A 407 26.74 -23.85 -26.55
CA THR A 407 26.43 -22.60 -25.83
C THR A 407 26.20 -21.37 -26.73
N ASN A 408 25.87 -21.57 -28.02
CA ASN A 408 25.64 -20.49 -28.98
C ASN A 408 24.45 -19.60 -28.56
N ASP A 409 24.57 -18.28 -28.73
CA ASP A 409 23.51 -17.32 -28.34
C ASP A 409 22.20 -17.45 -29.13
N VAL A 410 22.25 -18.17 -30.25
CA VAL A 410 21.10 -18.46 -31.12
C VAL A 410 20.25 -19.60 -30.56
N LEU A 411 20.86 -20.58 -29.87
CA LEU A 411 20.19 -21.75 -29.34
C LEU A 411 20.00 -21.62 -27.83
N ARG A 412 18.80 -21.92 -27.36
CA ARG A 412 18.50 -22.03 -25.93
C ARG A 412 17.87 -23.38 -25.66
N PHE A 413 18.47 -24.15 -24.77
CA PHE A 413 17.96 -25.45 -24.36
C PHE A 413 17.07 -25.26 -23.14
N ALA A 414 16.00 -26.03 -23.05
CA ALA A 414 15.10 -26.05 -21.90
C ALA A 414 14.39 -27.40 -21.85
N TYR A 415 13.77 -27.73 -20.72
CA TYR A 415 12.94 -28.92 -20.61
C TYR A 415 11.64 -28.67 -19.84
N VAL A 416 10.66 -29.54 -20.07
CA VAL A 416 9.35 -29.54 -19.42
C VAL A 416 8.98 -30.95 -18.99
N TYR A 417 8.32 -31.05 -17.84
CA TYR A 417 7.68 -32.29 -17.43
C TYR A 417 6.31 -32.40 -18.07
N GLN A 418 6.11 -33.48 -18.83
CA GLN A 418 4.89 -33.69 -19.61
C GLN A 418 3.63 -33.57 -18.73
N ARG A 419 3.65 -34.14 -17.52
CA ARG A 419 2.51 -34.13 -16.58
C ARG A 419 2.20 -32.77 -15.99
N ARG A 420 3.20 -31.89 -15.83
CA ARG A 420 3.01 -30.57 -15.21
C ARG A 420 2.61 -29.49 -16.21
N GLN A 421 3.07 -29.62 -17.45
CA GLN A 421 2.79 -28.72 -18.57
C GLN A 421 1.96 -29.39 -19.66
N GLN A 422 0.91 -30.14 -19.28
CA GLN A 422 0.05 -30.89 -20.22
C GLN A 422 -0.46 -30.06 -21.41
N PRO A 423 -1.03 -28.84 -21.22
CA PRO A 423 -1.57 -28.07 -22.35
C PRO A 423 -0.52 -27.73 -23.42
N LEU A 424 0.71 -27.44 -23.00
CA LEU A 424 1.83 -27.20 -23.91
C LEU A 424 2.21 -28.49 -24.65
N CYS A 425 2.32 -29.59 -23.91
CA CYS A 425 2.75 -30.88 -24.46
C CYS A 425 1.72 -31.44 -25.44
N ASP A 426 0.42 -31.32 -25.16
CA ASP A 426 -0.65 -31.79 -26.05
C ASP A 426 -0.61 -31.11 -27.43
N VAL A 427 -0.26 -29.82 -27.46
CA VAL A 427 -0.13 -29.05 -28.71
C VAL A 427 1.11 -29.47 -29.49
N LEU A 428 2.24 -29.68 -28.81
CA LEU A 428 3.52 -30.02 -29.45
C LEU A 428 3.60 -31.50 -29.87
N LEU A 429 2.99 -32.39 -29.09
CA LEU A 429 3.03 -33.83 -29.27
C LEU A 429 1.89 -34.37 -30.14
N LYS A 430 1.13 -33.52 -30.87
CA LYS A 430 0.00 -33.92 -31.75
C LYS A 430 0.33 -35.14 -32.62
N ASN A 431 0.16 -36.33 -32.04
CA ASN A 431 0.39 -37.60 -32.67
C ASN A 431 -0.84 -38.45 -32.34
N LYS A 432 -1.52 -38.84 -33.42
CA LYS A 432 -2.85 -39.44 -33.45
C LYS A 432 -2.91 -40.89 -32.94
N ASP A 433 -1.83 -41.44 -32.40
CA ASP A 433 -1.79 -42.85 -32.01
C ASP A 433 -1.38 -42.99 -30.53
N SER A 434 -2.41 -43.01 -29.69
CA SER A 434 -2.37 -43.21 -28.23
C SER A 434 -1.97 -44.63 -27.80
N THR A 435 -1.03 -45.27 -28.50
CA THR A 435 -0.66 -46.68 -28.27
C THR A 435 0.84 -46.95 -28.13
N LEU A 436 1.70 -45.92 -28.20
CA LEU A 436 3.14 -46.06 -27.91
C LEU A 436 3.50 -45.49 -26.53
N PRO A 437 4.40 -46.14 -25.79
CA PRO A 437 4.81 -45.68 -24.45
C PRO A 437 5.40 -44.27 -24.53
N GLN A 438 5.28 -43.51 -23.43
CA GLN A 438 5.86 -42.17 -23.26
C GLN A 438 7.38 -42.22 -23.52
N VAL A 439 7.80 -41.96 -24.75
CA VAL A 439 9.21 -41.75 -25.07
C VAL A 439 9.46 -40.25 -24.98
N ASP A 440 10.49 -39.87 -24.24
CA ASP A 440 10.94 -38.48 -24.18
C ASP A 440 11.15 -37.94 -25.59
N GLN A 441 10.82 -36.68 -25.83
CA GLN A 441 10.82 -36.11 -27.18
C GLN A 441 11.45 -34.73 -27.18
N VAL A 442 12.33 -34.50 -28.16
CA VAL A 442 12.94 -33.18 -28.38
C VAL A 442 12.17 -32.44 -29.47
N VAL A 443 11.88 -31.17 -29.23
CA VAL A 443 11.18 -30.27 -30.14
C VAL A 443 12.00 -29.00 -30.32
N ILE A 444 12.22 -28.59 -31.56
CA ILE A 444 12.85 -27.31 -31.87
C ILE A 444 11.74 -26.32 -32.22
N LEU A 445 11.71 -25.15 -31.58
CA LEU A 445 10.66 -24.15 -31.80
C LEU A 445 11.19 -22.71 -31.93
N GLU A 446 10.47 -21.91 -32.72
CA GLU A 446 10.65 -20.47 -32.93
C GLU A 446 9.32 -19.75 -32.62
N ARG A 447 9.34 -18.72 -31.77
CA ARG A 447 8.15 -17.91 -31.48
C ARG A 447 7.99 -16.77 -32.47
N ARG A 448 6.80 -16.66 -33.08
CA ARG A 448 6.49 -15.69 -34.14
C ARG A 448 5.81 -14.42 -33.62
N ASN A 449 4.91 -14.53 -32.64
CA ASN A 449 4.20 -13.38 -32.08
C ASN A 449 3.96 -13.53 -30.57
N GLY A 450 3.53 -12.42 -29.93
CA GLY A 450 3.17 -12.41 -28.51
C GLY A 450 1.90 -13.19 -28.17
N ALA A 451 1.06 -13.50 -29.17
CA ALA A 451 -0.16 -14.30 -29.00
C ALA A 451 0.10 -15.82 -28.93
N GLY A 452 1.36 -16.24 -28.72
CA GLY A 452 1.72 -17.64 -28.57
C GLY A 452 1.88 -18.43 -29.87
N LYS A 453 1.84 -17.79 -31.06
CA LYS A 453 2.06 -18.48 -32.33
C LYS A 453 3.52 -18.89 -32.48
N ILE A 454 3.74 -20.16 -32.80
CA ILE A 454 5.05 -20.77 -32.98
C ILE A 454 5.17 -21.47 -34.32
N LEU A 455 6.41 -21.62 -34.78
CA LEU A 455 6.80 -22.66 -35.72
C LEU A 455 7.68 -23.66 -34.98
N TYR A 456 7.45 -24.95 -35.21
CA TYR A 456 8.20 -25.99 -34.54
C TYR A 456 8.43 -27.21 -35.43
N LYS A 457 9.38 -28.03 -35.02
CA LYS A 457 9.65 -29.33 -35.62
C LYS A 457 10.04 -30.33 -34.52
N PRO A 458 9.31 -31.45 -34.36
CA PRO A 458 9.74 -32.55 -33.50
C PRO A 458 10.90 -33.32 -34.12
N VAL A 459 11.86 -33.75 -33.30
CA VAL A 459 12.89 -34.70 -33.71
C VAL A 459 12.29 -36.10 -33.73
N LEU A 460 12.42 -36.79 -34.86
CA LEU A 460 11.80 -38.11 -35.08
C LEU A 460 12.60 -39.22 -34.38
N GLY A 461 11.88 -40.20 -33.81
CA GLY A 461 12.47 -41.39 -33.18
C GLY A 461 12.55 -41.36 -31.66
N GLY A 462 12.02 -40.31 -31.02
CA GLY A 462 12.12 -40.12 -29.57
C GLY A 462 13.52 -39.72 -29.14
N TRP A 463 13.72 -39.61 -27.82
CA TRP A 463 14.97 -39.21 -27.20
C TRP A 463 15.31 -40.18 -26.07
N ASN A 464 16.40 -40.93 -26.24
CA ASN A 464 16.93 -41.77 -25.16
C ASN A 464 18.38 -41.41 -24.79
N GLY A 465 18.93 -40.35 -25.40
CA GLY A 465 20.31 -39.92 -25.21
C GLY A 465 21.38 -40.73 -25.95
N SER A 466 20.99 -41.64 -26.84
CA SER A 466 21.90 -42.42 -27.69
C SER A 466 22.80 -41.52 -28.55
N LYS A 467 23.94 -42.06 -29.00
CA LYS A 467 24.85 -41.32 -29.89
C LYS A 467 24.18 -40.98 -31.22
N GLU A 468 23.32 -41.86 -31.71
CA GLU A 468 22.52 -41.68 -32.91
C GLU A 468 21.55 -40.50 -32.75
N ASP A 469 20.83 -40.41 -31.62
CA ASP A 469 19.88 -39.31 -31.39
C ASP A 469 20.58 -37.96 -31.20
N LYS A 470 21.74 -37.94 -30.52
CA LYS A 470 22.60 -36.75 -30.47
C LYS A 470 23.00 -36.29 -31.86
N HIS A 471 23.43 -37.22 -32.72
CA HIS A 471 23.83 -36.88 -34.10
C HIS A 471 22.65 -36.36 -34.93
N LYS A 472 21.46 -36.99 -34.83
CA LYS A 472 20.25 -36.51 -35.53
C LYS A 472 19.87 -35.10 -35.12
N LEU A 473 19.87 -34.80 -33.81
CA LEU A 473 19.55 -33.47 -33.31
C LEU A 473 20.56 -32.42 -33.79
N LEU A 474 21.86 -32.74 -33.74
CA LEU A 474 22.90 -31.85 -34.27
C LEU A 474 22.75 -31.59 -35.77
N GLU A 475 22.45 -32.62 -36.55
CA GLU A 475 22.20 -32.47 -37.99
C GLU A 475 21.00 -31.56 -38.27
N GLU A 476 19.91 -31.72 -37.52
CA GLU A 476 18.73 -30.85 -37.63
C GLU A 476 19.02 -29.41 -37.23
N LEU A 477 19.84 -29.18 -36.19
CA LEU A 477 20.27 -27.84 -35.77
C LEU A 477 21.17 -27.18 -36.83
N GLU A 478 22.10 -27.92 -37.41
CA GLU A 478 23.00 -27.39 -38.47
C GLU A 478 22.22 -27.07 -39.75
N ARG A 479 21.22 -27.90 -40.08
CA ARG A 479 20.31 -27.61 -41.20
C ARG A 479 19.46 -26.37 -40.92
N LEU A 480 18.96 -26.19 -39.69
CA LEU A 480 18.16 -25.03 -39.30
C LEU A 480 18.95 -23.71 -39.37
N GLU A 481 20.25 -23.75 -39.09
CA GLU A 481 21.13 -22.60 -39.25
C GLU A 481 21.23 -22.15 -40.73
N LYS A 482 21.22 -23.11 -41.65
CA LYS A 482 21.27 -22.86 -43.11
C LYS A 482 19.91 -22.46 -43.69
N ASP A 483 18.83 -23.14 -43.28
CA ASP A 483 17.48 -22.88 -43.76
C ASP A 483 16.44 -22.87 -42.62
N PRO A 484 15.86 -21.70 -42.30
CA PRO A 484 14.84 -21.59 -41.26
C PRO A 484 13.46 -22.13 -41.68
N SER A 485 13.24 -22.47 -42.96
CA SER A 485 11.98 -23.04 -43.44
C SER A 485 11.73 -24.47 -42.98
N ILE A 486 12.75 -25.10 -42.39
CA ILE A 486 12.71 -26.46 -41.84
C ILE A 486 11.66 -26.61 -40.74
N LEU A 487 11.33 -25.53 -40.02
CA LEU A 487 10.23 -25.52 -39.07
C LEU A 487 8.88 -25.53 -39.82
N ASN A 488 8.35 -26.73 -40.02
CA ASN A 488 7.21 -27.01 -40.90
C ASN A 488 5.86 -27.11 -40.17
N CYS A 489 5.83 -27.24 -38.84
CA CYS A 489 4.60 -27.26 -38.08
C CYS A 489 4.30 -25.88 -37.49
N ASP A 490 3.05 -25.44 -37.58
CA ASP A 490 2.56 -24.24 -36.90
C ASP A 490 1.57 -24.60 -35.80
N ALA A 491 1.66 -23.87 -34.68
CA ALA A 491 0.75 -24.03 -33.56
C ALA A 491 0.61 -22.72 -32.78
N VAL A 492 -0.43 -22.66 -31.96
CA VAL A 492 -0.62 -21.61 -30.95
C VAL A 492 -0.45 -22.27 -29.59
N LEU A 493 0.58 -21.86 -28.85
CA LEU A 493 0.83 -22.39 -27.52
C LEU A 493 -0.11 -21.74 -26.49
N PRO A 494 -0.69 -22.51 -25.56
CA PRO A 494 -1.33 -21.96 -24.38
C PRO A 494 -0.29 -21.34 -23.44
N GLU A 495 -0.74 -20.51 -22.50
CA GLU A 495 0.12 -20.02 -21.43
C GLU A 495 0.60 -21.17 -20.54
N LEU A 496 1.86 -21.10 -20.10
CA LEU A 496 2.45 -22.11 -19.23
C LEU A 496 1.80 -22.09 -17.84
N ASN A 497 1.58 -23.29 -17.30
CA ASN A 497 1.16 -23.44 -15.91
C ASN A 497 2.28 -22.95 -15.00
N ASN A 498 1.96 -22.08 -14.04
CA ASN A 498 2.94 -21.66 -13.05
C ASN A 498 3.08 -22.72 -11.94
N GLU A 499 4.06 -23.60 -12.08
CA GLU A 499 4.32 -24.70 -11.12
C GLU A 499 4.73 -24.19 -9.73
N LEU A 500 5.28 -22.98 -9.68
CA LEU A 500 5.71 -22.36 -8.44
C LEU A 500 4.52 -21.77 -7.65
N THR A 501 3.29 -21.77 -8.19
CA THR A 501 2.11 -21.18 -7.53
C THR A 501 1.60 -22.00 -6.33
N SER A 502 1.79 -23.33 -6.32
CA SER A 502 1.44 -24.15 -5.16
C SER A 502 2.42 -23.91 -3.99
N MET A 503 3.71 -23.74 -4.31
CA MET A 503 4.73 -23.26 -3.39
C MET A 503 4.55 -21.78 -3.04
N PHE A 504 3.90 -20.99 -3.89
CA PHE A 504 3.57 -19.60 -3.62
C PHE A 504 2.50 -19.50 -2.54
N LEU A 505 1.52 -20.40 -2.46
CA LEU A 505 0.49 -20.36 -1.42
C LEU A 505 1.06 -20.72 -0.04
N THR A 506 1.91 -21.74 0.03
CA THR A 506 2.63 -22.08 1.27
C THR A 506 3.67 -21.04 1.62
N ARG A 507 4.44 -20.53 0.65
CA ARG A 507 5.34 -19.40 0.85
C ARG A 507 4.57 -18.15 1.23
N TRP A 508 3.37 -17.90 0.72
CA TRP A 508 2.50 -16.80 1.12
C TRP A 508 2.05 -16.96 2.56
N ILE A 509 1.69 -18.16 2.98
CA ILE A 509 1.35 -18.45 4.37
C ILE A 509 2.57 -18.22 5.26
N TYR A 510 3.76 -18.68 4.87
CA TYR A 510 5.00 -18.44 5.62
C TYR A 510 5.40 -16.96 5.61
N THR A 511 5.32 -16.26 4.48
CA THR A 511 5.60 -14.81 4.42
C THR A 511 4.52 -14.00 5.11
N ALA A 512 3.26 -14.45 5.12
CA ALA A 512 2.18 -13.82 5.87
C ALA A 512 2.38 -14.06 7.37
N TYR A 513 2.81 -15.25 7.76
CA TYR A 513 3.22 -15.56 9.13
C TYR A 513 4.41 -14.71 9.56
N ASP A 514 5.47 -14.66 8.76
CA ASP A 514 6.65 -13.83 9.01
C ASP A 514 6.25 -12.35 9.06
N TYR A 515 5.41 -11.88 8.12
CA TYR A 515 4.87 -10.52 8.10
C TYR A 515 3.99 -10.21 9.31
N LEU A 516 3.13 -11.14 9.75
CA LEU A 516 2.35 -11.02 10.98
C LEU A 516 3.27 -10.98 12.20
N SER A 517 4.31 -11.82 12.22
CA SER A 517 5.28 -11.86 13.30
C SER A 517 6.11 -10.58 13.36
N GLU A 518 6.49 -10.01 12.21
CA GLU A 518 7.17 -8.73 12.09
C GLU A 518 6.24 -7.58 12.50
N ILE A 519 4.98 -7.57 12.08
CA ILE A 519 4.00 -6.58 12.53
C ILE A 519 3.82 -6.67 14.04
N ILE A 520 3.69 -7.87 14.59
CA ILE A 520 3.57 -8.07 16.03
C ILE A 520 4.85 -7.61 16.73
N ALA A 521 6.02 -7.93 16.19
CA ALA A 521 7.31 -7.50 16.71
C ALA A 521 7.48 -5.98 16.63
N ASP A 522 7.12 -5.33 15.53
CA ASP A 522 7.17 -3.88 15.32
C ASP A 522 6.15 -3.15 16.21
N LEU A 523 4.93 -3.66 16.31
CA LEU A 523 3.89 -3.15 17.22
C LEU A 523 4.35 -3.25 18.68
N LEU A 524 5.03 -4.34 19.04
CA LEU A 524 5.56 -4.55 20.38
C LEU A 524 6.83 -3.75 20.63
N HIS A 525 7.80 -3.67 19.72
CA HIS A 525 9.12 -3.07 19.97
C HIS A 525 9.16 -1.57 19.67
N ASN A 526 8.60 -1.12 18.55
CA ASN A 526 8.69 0.30 18.16
C ASN A 526 7.74 1.18 18.98
N ASN A 527 6.58 0.64 19.35
CA ASN A 527 5.58 1.35 20.15
C ASN A 527 5.55 0.93 21.64
N TRP A 528 6.53 0.16 22.14
CA TRP A 528 6.50 -0.35 23.52
C TRP A 528 6.29 0.74 24.58
N ARG A 529 6.92 1.90 24.38
CA ARG A 529 6.78 3.07 25.26
C ARG A 529 5.37 3.66 25.26
N GLU A 530 4.69 3.65 24.12
CA GLU A 530 3.31 4.16 23.96
C GLU A 530 2.25 3.11 24.30
N MET A 531 2.60 1.82 24.21
CA MET A 531 1.72 0.68 24.49
C MET A 531 1.72 0.26 25.97
N MET A 532 2.72 0.65 26.76
CA MET A 532 2.81 0.33 28.18
C MET A 532 1.57 0.75 29.01
N PRO A 533 0.99 1.95 28.80
CA PRO A 533 -0.24 2.37 29.47
C PRO A 533 -1.45 1.51 29.06
N LEU A 534 -1.57 1.16 27.78
CA LEU A 534 -2.65 0.33 27.26
C LEU A 534 -2.56 -1.11 27.79
N LEU A 535 -1.35 -1.69 27.79
CA LEU A 535 -1.10 -3.00 28.38
C LEU A 535 -1.38 -3.00 29.89
N SER A 536 -0.94 -1.97 30.61
CA SER A 536 -1.24 -1.81 32.05
C SER A 536 -2.75 -1.72 32.31
N LEU A 537 -3.50 -1.01 31.46
CA LEU A 537 -4.95 -0.88 31.55
C LEU A 537 -5.65 -2.21 31.28
N ILE A 538 -5.20 -2.97 30.27
CA ILE A 538 -5.71 -4.31 29.96
C ILE A 538 -5.41 -5.29 31.11
N PHE A 539 -4.19 -5.31 31.63
CA PHE A 539 -3.82 -6.16 32.77
C PHE A 539 -4.61 -5.80 34.03
N SER A 540 -4.85 -4.51 34.27
CA SER A 540 -5.68 -4.05 35.39
C SER A 540 -7.14 -4.49 35.22
N ALA A 541 -7.69 -4.38 34.02
CA ALA A 541 -9.05 -4.83 33.72
C ALA A 541 -9.21 -6.35 33.89
N LEU A 542 -8.22 -7.13 33.41
CA LEU A 542 -8.19 -8.58 33.59
C LEU A 542 -8.03 -8.99 35.06
N PHE A 543 -7.22 -8.26 35.82
CA PHE A 543 -7.04 -8.50 37.25
C PHE A 543 -8.32 -8.21 38.04
N ILE A 544 -9.04 -7.13 37.69
CA ILE A 544 -10.36 -6.81 38.28
C ILE A 544 -11.38 -7.90 37.93
N LEU A 545 -11.46 -8.32 36.66
CA LEU A 545 -12.33 -9.42 36.23
C LEU A 545 -12.02 -10.71 37.00
N PHE A 546 -10.75 -11.09 37.09
CA PHE A 546 -10.33 -12.27 37.83
C PHE A 546 -10.64 -12.16 39.33
N GLY A 547 -10.38 -11.00 39.94
CA GLY A 547 -10.70 -10.74 41.35
C GLY A 547 -12.20 -10.83 41.64
N THR A 548 -13.06 -10.32 40.75
CA THR A 548 -14.52 -10.45 40.91
C THR A 548 -15.00 -11.89 40.82
N VAL A 549 -14.44 -12.69 39.91
CA VAL A 549 -14.77 -14.12 39.78
C VAL A 549 -14.33 -14.90 41.02
N VAL A 550 -13.17 -14.60 41.58
CA VAL A 550 -12.67 -15.24 42.81
C VAL A 550 -13.51 -14.86 44.03
N ILE A 551 -13.84 -13.59 44.21
CA ILE A 551 -14.68 -13.14 45.35
C ILE A 551 -16.07 -13.78 45.28
N GLN A 552 -16.64 -13.89 44.08
CA GLN A 552 -17.95 -14.50 43.89
C GLN A 552 -17.92 -16.01 44.14
N ALA A 553 -16.82 -16.69 43.83
CA ALA A 553 -16.62 -18.12 44.15
C ALA A 553 -16.45 -18.41 45.66
N PHE A 554 -16.02 -17.43 46.46
CA PHE A 554 -15.84 -17.57 47.92
C PHE A 554 -16.95 -16.93 48.76
N SER A 555 -17.83 -16.10 48.16
CA SER A 555 -18.95 -15.47 48.87
C SER A 555 -20.16 -16.39 49.04
N ASP A 556 -20.27 -17.47 48.26
CA ASP A 556 -21.41 -18.41 48.31
C ASP A 556 -21.30 -19.47 49.42
N SER A 557 -20.27 -19.44 50.27
CA SER A 557 -20.08 -20.42 51.36
C SER A 557 -20.62 -19.99 52.73
N SER A 558 -21.24 -18.83 52.85
CA SER A 558 -21.57 -18.23 54.15
C SER A 558 -22.98 -17.65 54.17
N GLU A 559 -24.00 -18.49 54.38
CA GLU A 559 -25.14 -18.22 55.29
C GLU A 559 -26.25 -19.28 55.16
N GLU A 560 -26.44 -20.07 56.22
CA GLU A 560 -27.65 -20.88 56.45
C GLU A 560 -28.16 -20.58 57.88
N LYS A 561 -29.46 -20.22 58.02
CA LYS A 561 -30.41 -20.78 59.03
C LYS A 561 -31.81 -20.11 59.02
N GLN A 562 -32.84 -20.95 58.91
CA GLN A 562 -34.28 -20.73 59.21
C GLN A 562 -34.59 -20.89 60.74
N PRO A 563 -35.86 -20.95 61.31
CA PRO A 563 -37.25 -20.91 60.74
C PRO A 563 -38.44 -20.23 61.53
N LYS A 564 -39.56 -20.01 60.79
CA LYS A 564 -41.04 -20.24 61.05
C LYS A 564 -41.90 -19.43 62.06
N THR A 565 -43.09 -18.95 61.60
CA THR A 565 -44.50 -19.44 61.88
C THR A 565 -45.60 -18.50 61.28
N LYS A 566 -46.44 -18.96 60.33
CA LYS A 566 -47.90 -19.35 60.33
C LYS A 566 -48.98 -18.27 60.65
N ALA A 567 -49.91 -17.98 59.70
CA ALA A 567 -51.33 -18.42 59.67
C ALA A 567 -52.33 -17.54 58.83
N LYS A 568 -53.06 -18.23 57.91
CA LYS A 568 -54.49 -18.18 57.47
C LYS A 568 -55.30 -16.90 57.05
N GLU A 569 -55.81 -17.01 55.81
CA GLU A 569 -57.20 -16.84 55.27
C GLU A 569 -57.93 -15.47 55.10
N ALA A 570 -58.04 -15.09 53.82
CA ALA A 570 -59.20 -14.62 53.02
C ALA A 570 -59.98 -13.32 53.37
N SER A 571 -59.95 -12.33 52.45
CA SER A 571 -61.12 -11.86 51.66
C SER A 571 -60.83 -10.63 50.77
N ASN A 572 -61.34 -10.72 49.54
CA ASN A 572 -61.83 -9.70 48.59
C ASN A 572 -61.04 -8.42 48.19
N ALA A 573 -61.07 -8.26 46.86
CA ALA A 573 -61.16 -7.03 46.06
C ALA A 573 -59.87 -6.28 45.68
N GLU A 574 -59.60 -6.44 44.38
CA GLU A 574 -59.07 -5.46 43.42
C GLU A 574 -57.59 -5.05 43.45
N ASN A 575 -57.03 -5.23 42.24
CA ASN A 575 -55.89 -4.56 41.63
C ASN A 575 -54.48 -5.04 42.00
N GLY A 576 -53.85 -5.67 40.99
CA GLY A 576 -52.43 -5.43 40.71
C GLY A 576 -51.50 -6.65 40.69
N SER A 577 -51.55 -7.41 39.60
CA SER A 577 -50.53 -8.38 39.14
C SER A 577 -50.34 -9.67 39.95
N PRO A 578 -50.04 -10.78 39.27
CA PRO A 578 -48.70 -11.32 39.52
C PRO A 578 -48.00 -11.89 38.27
N HIS A 579 -46.67 -11.84 38.37
CA HIS A 579 -45.71 -12.58 37.58
C HIS A 579 -45.94 -14.10 37.65
N THR A 580 -45.79 -14.77 36.51
CA THR A 580 -45.03 -16.03 36.42
C THR A 580 -44.15 -16.01 35.19
N SER A 581 -42.85 -16.07 35.47
CA SER A 581 -41.79 -16.69 34.67
C SER A 581 -42.18 -17.36 33.35
N SER A 582 -41.55 -16.91 32.28
CA SER A 582 -40.91 -17.82 31.34
C SER A 582 -39.68 -17.16 30.75
N THR A 583 -38.52 -17.70 31.12
CA THR A 583 -37.25 -17.59 30.42
C THR A 583 -37.44 -17.77 28.92
N SER A 584 -36.94 -16.86 28.10
CA SER A 584 -36.35 -17.21 26.81
C SER A 584 -35.49 -16.08 26.29
N SER A 585 -34.19 -16.40 26.15
CA SER A 585 -33.36 -16.10 24.98
C SER A 585 -33.15 -14.65 24.57
N ILE A 586 -31.87 -14.28 24.50
CA ILE A 586 -31.25 -13.65 23.33
C ILE A 586 -32.21 -13.72 22.13
N ARG A 587 -32.85 -12.61 21.79
CA ARG A 587 -33.61 -12.55 20.54
C ARG A 587 -32.59 -12.48 19.41
N PRO A 588 -32.65 -13.39 18.42
CA PRO A 588 -31.95 -13.15 17.16
C PRO A 588 -32.51 -11.86 16.53
N PRO A 589 -31.76 -11.16 15.66
CA PRO A 589 -32.29 -10.01 14.96
C PRO A 589 -33.59 -10.43 14.27
N LYS A 590 -34.66 -9.67 14.46
CA LYS A 590 -35.90 -9.85 13.70
C LYS A 590 -35.49 -9.84 12.22
N LYS A 591 -35.78 -10.92 11.48
CA LYS A 591 -35.60 -10.94 10.02
C LYS A 591 -36.25 -9.68 9.45
N ASN A 592 -35.48 -8.90 8.71
CA ASN A 592 -35.92 -7.69 7.98
C ASN A 592 -36.09 -6.40 8.81
N PHE A 593 -35.27 -6.14 9.83
CA PHE A 593 -35.25 -4.84 10.50
C PHE A 593 -33.97 -4.05 10.19
N VAL A 594 -34.13 -2.88 9.56
CA VAL A 594 -33.06 -1.88 9.35
C VAL A 594 -33.33 -0.70 10.26
N GLU A 595 -32.34 -0.30 11.06
CA GLU A 595 -32.43 0.91 11.86
C GLU A 595 -32.17 2.13 10.96
N VAL A 596 -33.21 2.90 10.66
CA VAL A 596 -33.13 4.15 9.90
C VAL A 596 -33.47 5.30 10.82
N THR A 597 -32.54 6.24 11.00
CA THR A 597 -32.70 7.38 11.92
C THR A 597 -33.16 8.65 11.20
N GLU A 598 -34.02 9.45 11.82
CA GLU A 598 -34.40 10.75 11.25
C GLU A 598 -33.23 11.74 11.44
N LEU A 599 -32.82 12.44 10.38
CA LEU A 599 -31.76 13.42 10.42
C LEU A 599 -32.27 14.75 11.02
N THR A 600 -32.41 14.76 12.35
CA THR A 600 -32.68 15.94 13.18
C THR A 600 -31.38 16.70 13.51
N ASP A 601 -31.46 17.93 14.00
CA ASP A 601 -30.30 18.78 14.38
C ASP A 601 -29.31 18.07 15.32
N ILE A 602 -29.84 17.23 16.22
CA ILE A 602 -29.05 16.43 17.18
C ILE A 602 -28.27 15.34 16.45
N THR A 603 -28.97 14.54 15.64
CA THR A 603 -28.39 13.44 14.87
C THR A 603 -27.55 13.90 13.68
N TYR A 604 -27.77 15.13 13.19
CA TYR A 604 -27.04 15.71 12.07
C TYR A 604 -25.55 15.87 12.38
N THR A 605 -25.27 16.35 13.59
CA THR A 605 -23.89 16.54 14.01
C THR A 605 -23.18 15.21 14.17
N SER A 606 -23.83 14.18 14.71
CA SER A 606 -23.21 12.85 14.90
C SER A 606 -23.14 12.03 13.62
N ASN A 607 -24.19 12.07 12.79
CA ASN A 607 -24.36 11.18 11.64
C ASN A 607 -23.96 11.84 10.32
N LEU A 608 -23.58 13.13 10.33
CA LEU A 608 -23.00 13.80 9.16
C LEU A 608 -21.76 14.63 9.51
N VAL A 609 -21.88 15.67 10.33
CA VAL A 609 -20.80 16.67 10.48
C VAL A 609 -19.55 16.11 11.18
N LYS A 610 -19.71 15.32 12.23
CA LYS A 610 -18.64 14.67 13.01
C LYS A 610 -18.52 13.18 12.72
N LEU A 611 -19.03 12.75 11.57
CA LEU A 611 -18.98 11.34 11.18
C LEU A 611 -17.51 10.89 11.05
N ARG A 612 -17.18 9.74 11.64
CA ARG A 612 -15.81 9.22 11.68
C ARG A 612 -15.23 9.02 10.26
N PRO A 613 -13.91 9.19 10.05
CA PRO A 613 -13.28 8.94 8.76
C PRO A 613 -13.60 7.53 8.23
N GLY A 614 -13.99 7.42 6.96
CA GLY A 614 -14.34 6.15 6.32
C GLY A 614 -15.81 5.74 6.43
N HIS A 615 -16.61 6.44 7.24
CA HIS A 615 -18.05 6.23 7.32
C HIS A 615 -18.80 7.12 6.31
N ILE A 616 -19.95 6.63 5.82
CA ILE A 616 -20.84 7.33 4.88
C ILE A 616 -22.27 7.20 5.42
N ASN A 617 -23.02 8.29 5.42
CA ASN A 617 -24.43 8.28 5.77
C ASN A 617 -25.29 8.34 4.51
N VAL A 618 -26.08 7.30 4.28
CA VAL A 618 -27.03 7.18 3.17
C VAL A 618 -28.38 7.71 3.64
N VAL A 619 -28.78 8.85 3.11
CA VAL A 619 -29.94 9.63 3.54
C VAL A 619 -31.04 9.57 2.47
N LEU A 620 -32.20 9.02 2.83
CA LEU A 620 -33.41 9.05 2.01
C LEU A 620 -34.18 10.35 2.22
N VAL A 621 -34.64 10.97 1.15
CA VAL A 621 -35.45 12.19 1.18
C VAL A 621 -36.93 11.84 1.02
N LEU A 622 -37.77 12.29 1.94
CA LEU A 622 -39.20 11.96 1.97
C LEU A 622 -40.06 13.10 2.54
N THR A 623 -41.37 12.96 2.41
CA THR A 623 -42.40 13.81 3.00
C THR A 623 -43.24 13.02 4.01
N ASP A 624 -43.98 13.68 4.89
CA ASP A 624 -44.85 13.03 5.88
C ASP A 624 -45.92 12.13 5.22
N SER A 625 -46.40 12.52 4.04
CA SER A 625 -47.37 11.73 3.26
C SER A 625 -46.78 10.45 2.66
N THR A 626 -45.47 10.44 2.35
CA THR A 626 -44.78 9.31 1.68
C THR A 626 -43.92 8.45 2.62
N LYS A 627 -43.75 8.90 3.87
CA LYS A 627 -42.88 8.30 4.89
C LYS A 627 -43.03 6.79 5.04
N ASN A 628 -44.24 6.30 5.26
CA ASN A 628 -44.48 4.88 5.53
C ASN A 628 -44.17 3.98 4.32
N ILE A 629 -44.42 4.46 3.11
CA ILE A 629 -44.24 3.69 1.87
C ILE A 629 -42.77 3.67 1.48
N LEU A 630 -42.11 4.84 1.46
CA LEU A 630 -40.72 4.96 1.04
C LEU A 630 -39.74 4.37 2.07
N LEU A 631 -39.97 4.53 3.37
CA LEU A 631 -39.10 3.92 4.39
C LEU A 631 -39.14 2.39 4.34
N SER A 632 -40.33 1.81 4.15
CA SER A 632 -40.46 0.36 4.04
C SER A 632 -39.70 -0.19 2.82
N LYS A 633 -39.79 0.51 1.68
CA LYS A 633 -39.07 0.12 0.46
C LYS A 633 -37.57 0.36 0.58
N PHE A 634 -37.15 1.51 1.11
CA PHE A 634 -35.75 1.84 1.34
C PHE A 634 -35.06 0.84 2.26
N ALA A 635 -35.69 0.49 3.39
CA ALA A 635 -35.18 -0.52 4.31
C ALA A 635 -34.97 -1.88 3.62
N LYS A 636 -35.88 -2.26 2.70
CA LYS A 636 -35.75 -3.51 1.93
C LYS A 636 -34.56 -3.48 0.97
N GLU A 637 -34.36 -2.38 0.26
CA GLU A 637 -33.25 -2.22 -0.71
C GLU A 637 -31.88 -2.16 -0.03
N VAL A 638 -31.79 -1.54 1.16
CA VAL A 638 -30.51 -1.38 1.86
C VAL A 638 -30.21 -2.49 2.87
N TYR A 639 -31.14 -3.44 3.08
CA TYR A 639 -31.03 -4.49 4.10
C TYR A 639 -29.77 -5.35 3.97
N SER A 640 -29.33 -5.67 2.74
CA SER A 640 -28.10 -6.43 2.50
C SER A 640 -26.84 -5.70 2.97
N PHE A 641 -26.89 -4.38 3.16
CA PHE A 641 -25.75 -3.53 3.50
C PHE A 641 -25.68 -3.13 4.98
N THR A 642 -26.67 -3.49 5.80
CA THR A 642 -26.72 -3.10 7.23
C THR A 642 -25.67 -3.78 8.10
N GLY A 643 -24.98 -4.80 7.60
CA GLY A 643 -23.83 -5.43 8.27
C GLY A 643 -22.52 -4.64 8.12
N SER A 644 -22.49 -3.59 7.29
CA SER A 644 -21.31 -2.75 7.11
C SER A 644 -21.14 -1.79 8.30
N LEU A 645 -20.00 -1.85 8.98
CA LEU A 645 -19.67 -0.91 10.07
C LEU A 645 -19.49 0.55 9.57
N THR A 646 -19.38 0.76 8.26
CA THR A 646 -19.08 2.07 7.67
C THR A 646 -20.30 2.80 7.10
N LEU A 647 -21.41 2.10 6.84
CA LEU A 647 -22.63 2.71 6.30
C LEU A 647 -23.65 2.99 7.41
N HIS A 648 -24.14 4.23 7.44
CA HIS A 648 -25.25 4.64 8.29
C HIS A 648 -26.46 4.95 7.42
N PHE A 649 -27.67 4.67 7.91
CA PHE A 649 -28.90 4.91 7.16
C PHE A 649 -29.77 5.92 7.91
N SER A 650 -30.09 7.01 7.22
CA SER A 650 -30.95 8.06 7.77
C SER A 650 -32.04 8.44 6.79
N PHE A 651 -33.05 9.18 7.25
CA PHE A 651 -33.99 9.86 6.37
C PHE A 651 -34.12 11.33 6.73
N LEU A 652 -34.37 12.17 5.73
CA LEU A 652 -34.61 13.59 5.87
C LEU A 652 -36.06 13.89 5.46
N ASN A 653 -36.78 14.59 6.33
CA ASN A 653 -38.13 15.03 6.06
C ASN A 653 -38.13 16.44 5.44
N VAL A 654 -38.50 16.54 4.17
CA VAL A 654 -38.53 17.80 3.42
C VAL A 654 -39.57 18.76 3.98
N ASP A 655 -40.67 18.26 4.54
CA ASP A 655 -41.71 19.12 5.13
C ASP A 655 -41.17 19.91 6.34
N LYS A 656 -40.14 19.38 7.01
CA LYS A 656 -39.45 20.01 8.14
C LYS A 656 -38.22 20.82 7.73
N HIS A 657 -37.51 20.39 6.67
CA HIS A 657 -36.21 20.93 6.28
C HIS A 657 -36.15 21.29 4.78
N SER A 658 -37.14 22.06 4.32
CA SER A 658 -37.42 22.20 2.88
C SER A 658 -36.33 22.89 2.06
N GLU A 659 -35.48 23.70 2.69
CA GLU A 659 -34.41 24.45 2.01
C GLU A 659 -33.03 23.79 2.16
N TRP A 660 -32.89 22.77 3.02
CA TRP A 660 -31.61 22.10 3.26
C TRP A 660 -31.08 21.42 2.01
N MET A 661 -31.96 20.72 1.26
CA MET A 661 -31.57 20.05 0.02
C MET A 661 -31.10 21.05 -1.05
N ALA A 662 -31.82 22.17 -1.21
CA ALA A 662 -31.45 23.21 -2.17
C ALA A 662 -30.07 23.81 -1.83
N ALA A 663 -29.81 24.11 -0.56
CA ALA A 663 -28.52 24.64 -0.10
C ALA A 663 -27.36 23.64 -0.31
N VAL A 664 -27.58 22.34 -0.07
CA VAL A 664 -26.56 21.31 -0.32
C VAL A 664 -26.20 21.21 -1.81
N LEU A 665 -27.21 21.26 -2.69
CA LEU A 665 -27.00 21.20 -4.13
C LEU A 665 -26.37 22.48 -4.69
N GLU A 666 -26.70 23.66 -4.15
CA GLU A 666 -26.07 24.93 -4.51
C GLU A 666 -24.58 24.96 -4.15
N TYR A 667 -24.22 24.43 -2.98
CA TYR A 667 -22.83 24.28 -2.56
C TYR A 667 -22.04 23.26 -3.37
N ALA A 668 -22.73 22.31 -4.00
CA ALA A 668 -22.17 21.34 -4.94
C ALA A 668 -22.38 21.85 -6.38
N GLN A 669 -21.72 22.95 -6.77
CA GLN A 669 -21.93 23.66 -8.05
C GLN A 669 -21.91 22.76 -9.32
N ASP A 670 -21.21 21.62 -9.30
CA ASP A 670 -21.18 20.64 -10.40
C ASP A 670 -22.39 19.68 -10.47
N ALA A 671 -23.22 19.60 -9.42
CA ALA A 671 -24.39 18.73 -9.35
C ALA A 671 -25.65 19.33 -10.01
N VAL A 672 -25.67 20.66 -10.18
CA VAL A 672 -26.82 21.41 -10.69
C VAL A 672 -26.85 21.45 -12.23
N GLN A 673 -25.71 21.33 -12.91
CA GLN A 673 -25.58 21.57 -14.37
C GLN A 673 -25.98 20.40 -15.29
N ILE A 674 -26.77 19.41 -14.84
CA ILE A 674 -27.21 18.28 -15.69
C ILE A 674 -28.70 18.35 -16.08
N ASP A 675 -29.50 19.31 -15.58
CA ASP A 675 -30.93 19.42 -15.94
C ASP A 675 -31.36 20.88 -16.21
N THR A 676 -30.63 21.61 -17.05
CA THR A 676 -31.21 22.78 -17.72
C THR A 676 -31.11 22.59 -19.22
N ASP A 677 -31.89 21.64 -19.73
CA ASP A 677 -32.52 21.86 -21.02
C ASP A 677 -33.51 23.03 -20.86
N GLU A 678 -33.52 23.86 -21.88
CA GLU A 678 -34.12 25.18 -21.92
C GLU A 678 -35.63 25.16 -21.65
N GLU A 679 -36.12 26.27 -21.07
CA GLU A 679 -37.52 26.66 -20.89
C GLU A 679 -38.28 26.05 -19.69
N GLU A 680 -38.23 26.74 -18.53
CA GLU A 680 -39.43 27.23 -17.82
C GLU A 680 -39.02 28.01 -16.55
N VAL A 681 -38.86 29.33 -16.71
CA VAL A 681 -38.85 30.28 -15.60
C VAL A 681 -40.30 30.51 -15.21
N TYR A 682 -40.75 29.95 -14.09
CA TYR A 682 -41.59 30.57 -13.04
C TYR A 682 -41.82 29.56 -11.90
N SER A 683 -41.18 29.78 -10.75
CA SER A 683 -41.65 29.34 -9.41
C SER A 683 -42.19 27.89 -9.28
N CYS A 684 -41.46 26.87 -9.72
CA CYS A 684 -41.77 25.48 -9.35
C CYS A 684 -40.73 24.96 -8.35
N LYS A 685 -41.16 24.72 -7.10
CA LYS A 685 -40.33 24.10 -6.06
C LYS A 685 -40.02 22.67 -6.52
N VAL A 686 -38.75 22.35 -6.77
CA VAL A 686 -38.33 21.01 -7.24
C VAL A 686 -38.71 19.96 -6.18
N ASP A 687 -39.44 18.91 -6.57
CA ASP A 687 -39.81 17.81 -5.67
C ASP A 687 -38.66 16.81 -5.53
N TYR A 688 -37.96 16.85 -4.39
CA TYR A 688 -36.87 15.93 -4.07
C TYR A 688 -37.33 14.61 -3.43
N THR A 689 -38.65 14.36 -3.36
CA THR A 689 -39.19 13.15 -2.73
C THR A 689 -38.70 11.89 -3.46
N GLY A 690 -38.04 10.98 -2.72
CA GLY A 690 -37.48 9.72 -3.24
C GLY A 690 -36.02 9.79 -3.68
N TYR A 691 -35.36 10.95 -3.56
CA TYR A 691 -33.92 11.06 -3.78
C TYR A 691 -33.15 10.41 -2.63
N VAL A 692 -31.98 9.85 -2.93
CA VAL A 692 -31.07 9.29 -1.91
C VAL A 692 -29.69 9.92 -2.05
N LEU A 693 -29.10 10.35 -0.93
CA LEU A 693 -27.77 10.94 -0.89
C LEU A 693 -26.84 10.09 -0.06
N ALA A 694 -25.66 9.78 -0.58
CA ALA A 694 -24.58 9.22 0.22
C ALA A 694 -23.63 10.34 0.62
N LEU A 695 -23.63 10.70 1.89
CA LEU A 695 -22.94 11.87 2.43
C LEU A 695 -21.69 11.45 3.22
N ASN A 696 -20.54 11.99 2.86
CA ASN A 696 -19.29 11.77 3.58
C ASN A 696 -18.91 13.01 4.40
N GLY A 697 -19.18 12.95 5.71
CA GLY A 697 -18.89 14.01 6.66
C GLY A 697 -17.45 14.51 6.65
N HIS A 698 -16.50 13.57 6.68
CA HIS A 698 -15.08 13.83 6.83
C HIS A 698 -14.43 14.38 5.56
N LYS A 699 -14.70 13.75 4.40
CA LYS A 699 -14.14 14.18 3.11
C LYS A 699 -15.00 15.24 2.40
N LYS A 700 -16.13 15.63 3.00
CA LYS A 700 -17.07 16.66 2.53
C LYS A 700 -17.46 16.51 1.05
N TYR A 701 -17.99 15.34 0.70
CA TYR A 701 -18.60 15.11 -0.62
C TYR A 701 -19.92 14.35 -0.48
N LEU A 702 -20.74 14.43 -1.52
CA LEU A 702 -21.95 13.63 -1.68
C LEU A 702 -21.95 12.85 -3.01
N CYS A 703 -22.62 11.71 -3.01
CA CYS A 703 -23.07 11.03 -4.23
C CYS A 703 -24.60 11.10 -4.28
N LEU A 704 -25.16 11.34 -5.47
CA LEU A 704 -26.60 11.52 -5.64
C LEU A 704 -27.21 10.33 -6.39
N PHE A 705 -28.30 9.78 -5.86
CA PHE A 705 -29.20 8.88 -6.55
C PHE A 705 -30.48 9.64 -6.93
N LYS A 706 -30.78 9.66 -8.23
CA LYS A 706 -32.03 10.19 -8.77
C LYS A 706 -32.98 9.03 -9.10
N PRO A 707 -34.27 9.10 -8.73
CA PRO A 707 -35.26 8.10 -9.10
C PRO A 707 -35.42 8.06 -10.64
N VAL A 708 -35.33 6.88 -11.25
CA VAL A 708 -35.52 6.71 -12.71
C VAL A 708 -36.92 6.15 -12.95
N TYR A 709 -37.76 6.90 -13.66
CA TYR A 709 -39.11 6.43 -14.02
C TYR A 709 -39.02 5.46 -15.22
N THR A 710 -39.21 4.16 -14.98
CA THR A 710 -39.36 3.17 -16.04
C THR A 710 -40.82 3.17 -16.51
N GLY A 711 -41.10 3.83 -17.63
CA GLY A 711 -42.46 4.00 -18.17
C GLY A 711 -43.04 2.76 -18.83
N GLU A 712 -43.27 1.69 -18.08
CA GLU A 712 -44.10 0.57 -18.54
C GLU A 712 -45.35 0.48 -17.67
N ASP A 713 -46.47 1.01 -18.17
CA ASP A 713 -47.84 0.58 -17.86
C ASP A 713 -48.83 1.37 -18.76
N LEU A 714 -48.89 1.00 -20.04
CA LEU A 714 -50.04 1.26 -20.92
C LEU A 714 -50.78 -0.06 -21.11
N ASP A 715 -51.49 -0.53 -20.08
CA ASP A 715 -52.61 -1.49 -20.19
C ASP A 715 -53.23 -1.77 -18.81
N SER A 716 -53.83 -0.76 -18.18
CA SER A 716 -54.91 -0.99 -17.22
C SER A 716 -55.89 0.17 -17.22
N LYS A 717 -57.18 -0.17 -17.33
CA LYS A 717 -58.31 0.77 -17.40
C LYS A 717 -58.40 1.65 -16.14
N PRO A 718 -58.96 2.87 -16.23
CA PRO A 718 -59.14 3.72 -15.07
C PRO A 718 -60.35 3.20 -14.27
N GLU A 719 -60.08 2.51 -13.16
CA GLU A 719 -61.07 2.43 -12.10
C GLU A 719 -60.89 3.65 -11.20
N GLU A 720 -62.01 4.34 -11.02
CA GLU A 720 -62.18 5.53 -10.20
C GLU A 720 -61.80 5.24 -8.73
N GLU A 721 -61.44 6.31 -8.02
CA GLU A 721 -61.02 6.39 -6.61
C GLU A 721 -59.54 6.05 -6.28
N GLY A 722 -58.69 7.08 -6.37
CA GLY A 722 -57.62 7.33 -5.38
C GLY A 722 -56.33 6.49 -5.44
N GLY A 723 -56.12 5.60 -6.42
CA GLY A 723 -54.98 4.68 -6.45
C GLY A 723 -53.72 5.11 -7.22
N GLY A 724 -53.84 6.05 -8.18
CA GLY A 724 -52.80 6.32 -9.20
C GLY A 724 -51.47 6.90 -8.69
N SER A 725 -51.47 7.74 -7.65
CA SER A 725 -50.22 8.33 -7.12
C SER A 725 -49.38 7.32 -6.32
N ARG A 726 -50.02 6.28 -5.76
CA ARG A 726 -49.36 5.31 -4.87
C ARG A 726 -48.47 4.34 -5.66
N LEU A 727 -48.87 3.96 -6.88
CA LEU A 727 -48.06 3.10 -7.77
C LEU A 727 -46.78 3.81 -8.23
N GLN A 728 -46.86 5.09 -8.62
CA GLN A 728 -45.68 5.86 -9.06
C GLN A 728 -44.63 6.04 -7.94
N ILE A 729 -45.09 6.20 -6.68
CA ILE A 729 -44.19 6.33 -5.52
C ILE A 729 -43.43 5.02 -5.25
N HIS A 730 -44.05 3.86 -5.51
CA HIS A 730 -43.38 2.58 -5.35
C HIS A 730 -42.15 2.47 -6.26
N HIS A 731 -42.19 2.92 -7.51
CA HIS A 731 -41.06 2.74 -8.44
C HIS A 731 -39.86 3.68 -8.23
N LYS A 732 -39.97 4.71 -7.38
CA LYS A 732 -38.90 5.71 -7.17
C LYS A 732 -37.56 5.14 -6.65
N LEU A 733 -37.56 4.02 -5.93
CA LEU A 733 -36.34 3.43 -5.36
C LEU A 733 -35.86 2.18 -6.12
N ASP A 734 -36.39 1.91 -7.31
CA ASP A 734 -35.92 0.79 -8.13
C ASP A 734 -34.44 0.99 -8.51
N ARG A 735 -33.65 -0.08 -8.45
CA ARG A 735 -32.19 -0.10 -8.68
C ARG A 735 -31.35 0.62 -7.62
N LEU A 736 -31.94 1.02 -6.48
CA LEU A 736 -31.18 1.60 -5.37
C LEU A 736 -30.11 0.63 -4.84
N GLY A 737 -30.42 -0.67 -4.71
CA GLY A 737 -29.43 -1.68 -4.28
C GLY A 737 -28.17 -1.69 -5.15
N LEU A 738 -28.31 -1.71 -6.48
CA LEU A 738 -27.19 -1.64 -7.44
C LEU A 738 -26.40 -0.33 -7.33
N TRP A 739 -27.07 0.78 -7.04
CA TRP A 739 -26.40 2.05 -6.81
C TRP A 739 -25.56 2.03 -5.53
N VAL A 740 -26.04 1.40 -4.45
CA VAL A 740 -25.28 1.22 -3.20
C VAL A 740 -24.08 0.27 -3.39
N GLU A 741 -24.16 -0.74 -4.25
CA GLU A 741 -22.99 -1.57 -4.61
C GLU A 741 -21.91 -0.73 -5.28
N ARG A 742 -22.27 0.09 -6.28
CA ARG A 742 -21.34 1.00 -6.95
C ARG A 742 -20.77 2.07 -6.03
N LEU A 743 -21.53 2.50 -5.02
CA LEU A 743 -21.04 3.38 -3.96
C LEU A 743 -19.91 2.71 -3.18
N MET A 744 -20.06 1.43 -2.83
CA MET A 744 -19.06 0.65 -2.10
C MET A 744 -17.82 0.32 -2.94
N GLU A 745 -17.99 0.10 -4.25
CA GLU A 745 -16.88 -0.03 -5.21
C GLU A 745 -16.14 1.30 -5.45
N GLY A 746 -16.75 2.43 -5.07
CA GLY A 746 -16.18 3.76 -5.26
C GLY A 746 -16.24 4.29 -6.69
N THR A 747 -17.12 3.75 -7.54
CA THR A 747 -17.25 4.09 -8.97
C THR A 747 -18.24 5.21 -9.26
N LEU A 748 -18.96 5.72 -8.24
CA LEU A 748 -19.93 6.81 -8.38
C LEU A 748 -19.25 8.19 -8.44
N PRO A 749 -19.86 9.15 -9.17
CA PRO A 749 -19.40 10.54 -9.17
C PRO A 749 -19.56 11.16 -7.78
N ARG A 750 -18.53 11.90 -7.34
CA ARG A 750 -18.47 12.56 -6.03
C ARG A 750 -18.50 14.07 -6.22
N TYR A 751 -19.51 14.71 -5.64
CA TYR A 751 -19.67 16.16 -5.66
C TYR A 751 -19.18 16.73 -4.33
N TYR A 752 -18.12 17.53 -4.37
CA TYR A 752 -17.52 18.10 -3.16
C TYR A 752 -18.27 19.35 -2.71
N VAL A 753 -18.47 19.47 -1.40
CA VAL A 753 -19.10 20.63 -0.77
C VAL A 753 -18.10 21.33 0.15
N PRO A 754 -17.98 22.68 0.10
CA PRO A 754 -17.05 23.42 0.97
C PRO A 754 -17.39 23.28 2.46
N ALA A 755 -18.69 23.27 2.78
CA ALA A 755 -19.21 23.07 4.13
C ALA A 755 -20.63 22.47 4.07
N TRP A 756 -21.02 21.71 5.10
CA TRP A 756 -22.39 21.20 5.24
C TRP A 756 -23.31 22.29 5.80
N PRO A 757 -24.46 22.61 5.15
CA PRO A 757 -25.38 23.63 5.66
C PRO A 757 -26.06 23.15 6.96
N GLY A 758 -26.29 24.02 7.94
CA GLY A 758 -27.04 23.64 9.14
C GLY A 758 -28.51 23.32 8.81
N LEU A 759 -29.15 22.40 9.53
CA LEU A 759 -30.60 22.17 9.41
C LEU A 759 -31.41 23.37 9.96
N ASP A 760 -30.83 24.11 10.91
CA ASP A 760 -31.49 25.13 11.71
C ASP A 760 -31.54 26.50 11.01
N LYS A 761 -30.67 26.75 10.03
CA LYS A 761 -30.52 28.07 9.38
C LYS A 761 -31.58 28.41 8.36
N ILE A 762 -32.59 27.56 8.21
CA ILE A 762 -33.64 27.77 7.24
C ILE A 762 -35.02 27.40 7.76
N THR A 763 -35.33 27.96 8.92
CA THR A 763 -36.72 28.16 9.33
C THR A 763 -37.08 29.61 9.04
N VAL A 764 -37.99 29.76 8.08
CA VAL A 764 -38.62 31.02 7.66
C VAL A 764 -39.09 31.79 8.89
N ASN A 765 -38.59 33.02 9.05
CA ASN A 765 -39.27 34.05 9.83
C ASN A 765 -40.73 34.10 9.41
N LYS A 766 -41.65 33.83 10.34
CA LYS A 766 -42.98 34.42 10.28
C LYS A 766 -42.89 35.92 10.52
#